data_AF-A0A848AVY0-F1
#
_entry.id   AF-A0A848AVY0-F1
#
_cell.length_a   1.000
_cell.length_b   1.000
_cell.length_c   1.000
_cell.angle_alpha   90.00
_cell.angle_beta   90.00
_cell.angle_gamma   90.00
#
_symmetry.space_group_name_H-M   'P 1'
#
loop_
_entity.id
_entity.type
_entity.pdbx_description
1 polymer ?
#
loop_
_entity_poly.entity_id
_entity_poly.type
_entity_poly.pdbx_seq_one_letter_code
_entity_poly.pdbx_strand_id
1 'polypeptide(L)'
;MTMKKIFQKRKKPRGVALLFALGILSLLLILGLAFVSNSLLAQKAAVNNSNRALAKMLAQSAISRAATAIMIYQHAIFQMSGTDLPSEFTSTCSYIPDSETYDFKNQDQLQFDNKSLTNQYSKLSYLGNSLGYQAANSEARWELIYEDSESNNSDRKIIGRIAYQVLPPMSNSRLNLSHMLKGVAERTALDPQKPLRLGQDTNELNIEYTRVFTESGATAPTLKDLLDVDSLPEYYDDLYTAYSSNFFSGTGVDVKKEWIERWFGEGTKAAEYEAYLYEDGSKTNYAYRFNLGDKVTWDSHFSDAAKADAETLIEELSGDSIEFREMATNLPTRYGIPFLRRLGSNSDQHSFPDLKTLRKQIIANLNDYCDNDSIPTSDVSPANWKTAISQSSSSWPTYTGNEKTWYINEVALGLDVAPEVSVSVSGTTPKATVKLEIEPSYIAELIDIYNITEAHDYKFETLLKQLDATIEVSINGELTYQLLGDPGTKKVSITNKSQTVQAAMDIAASQSVEIDFANSITNNSGYKANSVKLPKLKINELDFSNEFTIPAADAGNSPTNVKAKITTIRFEIKSLKFKLAPMVLYTTGNATGVDFVRFPDDELPVSSDLTFKLYGDTDAAQTADDERTLNKADGWVTVLEGANQVPAITAGSSYLLVGGLQVRDPRQNLNVKIDANPNTNEDAPKSDWKINLDLIDYLKHKDSPSTNKITMDFTVTGAPGTQVLAIKGARNTCSNPSKPEGYMNDSTIVDYIDEESVEDPANSGSGISTAVIANHPMRSLWELGAIHRGAAWQTINLKKAGSPSDNSVRVKLSDHTLKASTNWDDSGTSYITGDGGILDQVTISPDNKARNYGKLDVNMLWVDDPQREDNAAKDILNYDRDMVGALFINLRYNQSLADFNGTSKPAEGSGTPIDKNNGNWSTAIQRLMAADSKRPFKSRAQFIDWESSGDHLGNAFGLIDNTALKTDASQEEIIGKTINLLTASNGALPNVVQVLIVAQTIRDIEGPNLVKLRHDGKPTNPLTCQLGTFDLVKDASSNIPESIAPYVYFDEITGECKILVTLDRDPVNGQMMVRKIEYID
;
A
#
# COMPACT_ATOMS: atom_id res chain seq x y z
N MET A 1 34.94 -106.44 -99.23
CA MET A 1 36.38 -106.21 -99.00
C MET A 1 36.54 -105.16 -97.90
N THR A 2 36.75 -105.65 -96.67
CA THR A 2 37.68 -105.18 -95.62
C THR A 2 38.09 -103.71 -95.45
N MET A 3 37.74 -103.17 -94.27
CA MET A 3 38.51 -102.33 -93.30
C MET A 3 39.55 -101.27 -93.74
N LYS A 4 39.51 -100.08 -93.10
CA LYS A 4 40.36 -99.75 -91.92
C LYS A 4 40.04 -98.39 -91.26
N LYS A 5 39.99 -98.41 -89.92
CA LYS A 5 40.04 -97.25 -89.00
C LYS A 5 41.40 -96.54 -89.04
N ILE A 6 41.41 -95.22 -88.83
CA ILE A 6 42.55 -94.49 -88.27
C ILE A 6 42.05 -93.58 -87.15
N PHE A 7 42.56 -93.81 -85.94
CA PHE A 7 42.46 -92.94 -84.76
C PHE A 7 43.67 -91.99 -84.74
N GLN A 8 43.48 -90.70 -84.44
CA GLN A 8 44.53 -89.82 -83.95
C GLN A 8 44.08 -89.04 -82.70
N LYS A 9 44.95 -89.04 -81.68
CA LYS A 9 44.79 -88.54 -80.30
C LYS A 9 44.58 -87.02 -80.23
N ARG A 10 43.57 -86.55 -79.47
CA ARG A 10 43.46 -85.16 -78.97
C ARG A 10 44.13 -85.02 -77.58
N LYS A 11 45.00 -84.02 -77.42
CA LYS A 11 45.60 -83.60 -76.14
C LYS A 11 44.50 -83.08 -75.19
N LYS A 12 44.52 -83.50 -73.91
CA LYS A 12 43.61 -83.04 -72.85
C LYS A 12 44.02 -81.64 -72.35
N PRO A 13 43.16 -80.60 -72.35
CA PRO A 13 43.38 -79.38 -71.59
C PRO A 13 42.89 -79.58 -70.15
N ARG A 14 43.79 -79.76 -69.17
CA ARG A 14 43.44 -80.02 -67.76
C ARG A 14 43.60 -78.79 -66.82
N GLY A 15 43.75 -77.57 -67.34
CA GLY A 15 43.91 -76.36 -66.51
C GLY A 15 42.79 -75.31 -66.61
N VAL A 16 42.23 -75.08 -67.82
CA VAL A 16 41.35 -73.93 -68.09
C VAL A 16 39.95 -74.09 -67.46
N ALA A 17 39.37 -75.30 -67.49
CA ALA A 17 38.07 -75.55 -66.87
C ALA A 17 38.12 -75.45 -65.34
N LEU A 18 39.28 -75.78 -64.73
CA LEU A 18 39.49 -75.63 -63.29
C LEU A 18 39.58 -74.16 -62.88
N LEU A 19 40.27 -73.33 -63.69
CA LEU A 19 40.37 -71.88 -63.46
C LEU A 19 39.01 -71.17 -63.63
N PHE A 20 38.21 -71.54 -64.64
CA PHE A 20 36.85 -71.02 -64.79
C PHE A 20 35.93 -71.45 -63.65
N ALA A 21 36.00 -72.71 -63.21
CA ALA A 21 35.25 -73.19 -62.06
C ALA A 21 35.66 -72.47 -60.77
N LEU A 22 36.97 -72.26 -60.52
CA LEU A 22 37.46 -71.51 -59.37
C LEU A 22 37.05 -70.03 -59.42
N GLY A 23 37.09 -69.40 -60.60
CA GLY A 23 36.70 -68.00 -60.78
C GLY A 23 35.20 -67.77 -60.59
N ILE A 24 34.35 -68.71 -61.04
CA ILE A 24 32.91 -68.66 -60.78
C ILE A 24 32.61 -68.97 -59.31
N LEU A 25 33.33 -69.92 -58.69
CA LEU A 25 33.16 -70.25 -57.28
C LEU A 25 33.58 -69.09 -56.37
N SER A 26 34.66 -68.38 -56.69
CA SER A 26 35.08 -67.19 -55.93
C SER A 26 34.09 -66.04 -56.10
N LEU A 27 33.54 -65.84 -57.31
CA LEU A 27 32.49 -64.85 -57.55
C LEU A 27 31.22 -65.16 -56.74
N LEU A 28 30.77 -66.43 -56.73
CA LEU A 28 29.63 -66.88 -55.94
C LEU A 28 29.89 -66.75 -54.43
N LEU A 29 31.11 -67.04 -53.97
CA LEU A 29 31.51 -66.87 -52.58
C LEU A 29 31.47 -65.38 -52.18
N ILE A 30 32.02 -64.48 -53.00
CA ILE A 30 32.01 -63.04 -52.76
C ILE A 30 30.58 -62.49 -52.75
N LEU A 31 29.73 -62.94 -53.69
CA LEU A 31 28.32 -62.56 -53.73
C LEU A 31 27.58 -63.08 -52.48
N GLY A 32 27.81 -64.33 -52.09
CA GLY A 32 27.26 -64.92 -50.86
C GLY A 32 27.71 -64.17 -49.61
N LEU A 33 28.99 -63.79 -49.52
CA LEU A 33 29.53 -63.00 -48.41
C LEU A 33 28.93 -61.58 -48.38
N ALA A 34 28.71 -60.97 -49.55
CA ALA A 34 28.06 -59.66 -49.66
C ALA A 34 26.60 -59.70 -49.21
N PHE A 35 25.85 -60.75 -49.57
CA PHE A 35 24.48 -60.96 -49.06
C PHE A 35 24.46 -61.22 -47.56
N VAL A 36 25.37 -62.06 -47.04
CA VAL A 36 25.49 -62.29 -45.59
C VAL A 36 25.85 -61.00 -44.86
N SER A 37 26.79 -60.20 -45.40
CA SER A 37 27.17 -58.90 -44.84
C SER A 37 25.99 -57.93 -44.81
N ASN A 38 25.26 -57.78 -45.92
CA ASN A 38 24.09 -56.92 -45.99
C ASN A 38 22.96 -57.38 -45.05
N SER A 39 22.73 -58.70 -44.93
CA SER A 39 21.75 -59.25 -43.99
C SER A 39 22.14 -59.01 -42.54
N LEU A 40 23.43 -59.16 -42.19
CA LEU A 40 23.93 -58.86 -40.84
C LEU A 40 23.86 -57.37 -40.53
N LEU A 41 24.16 -56.50 -41.50
CA LEU A 41 24.00 -55.05 -41.35
C LEU A 41 22.52 -54.65 -41.19
N ALA A 42 21.63 -55.22 -42.01
CA ALA A 42 20.19 -54.97 -41.92
C ALA A 42 19.61 -55.48 -40.59
N GLN A 43 20.04 -56.65 -40.12
CA GLN A 43 19.66 -57.19 -38.82
C GLN A 43 20.14 -56.28 -37.68
N LYS A 44 21.40 -55.83 -37.72
CA LYS A 44 21.93 -54.87 -36.73
C LYS A 44 21.18 -53.53 -36.77
N ALA A 45 20.89 -53.01 -37.96
CA ALA A 45 20.13 -51.77 -38.13
C ALA A 45 18.69 -51.90 -37.59
N ALA A 46 18.03 -53.02 -37.85
CA ALA A 46 16.69 -53.32 -37.34
C ALA A 46 16.68 -53.45 -35.81
N VAL A 47 17.67 -54.15 -35.23
CA VAL A 47 17.83 -54.28 -33.77
C VAL A 47 18.09 -52.91 -33.13
N ASN A 48 18.98 -52.09 -33.70
CA ASN A 48 19.24 -50.74 -33.19
C ASN A 48 18.00 -49.85 -33.23
N ASN A 49 17.20 -49.91 -34.31
CA ASN A 49 15.97 -49.14 -34.40
C ASN A 49 14.91 -49.63 -33.39
N SER A 50 14.80 -50.95 -33.20
CA SER A 50 13.93 -51.54 -32.18
C SER A 50 14.32 -51.10 -30.77
N ASN A 51 15.61 -51.13 -30.44
CA ASN A 51 16.12 -50.70 -29.14
C ASN A 51 15.89 -49.21 -28.91
N ARG A 52 16.07 -48.36 -29.93
CA ARG A 52 15.75 -46.94 -29.83
C ARG A 52 14.26 -46.68 -29.62
N ALA A 53 13.39 -47.43 -30.31
CA ALA A 53 11.94 -47.35 -30.11
C ALA A 53 11.54 -47.75 -28.68
N LEU A 54 12.14 -48.83 -28.14
CA LEU A 54 11.90 -49.27 -26.76
C LEU A 54 12.43 -48.23 -25.75
N ALA A 55 13.58 -47.60 -26.00
CA ALA A 55 14.09 -46.48 -25.18
C ALA A 55 13.08 -45.31 -25.12
N LYS A 56 12.48 -44.96 -26.26
CA LYS A 56 11.45 -43.91 -26.35
C LYS A 56 10.20 -44.28 -25.56
N MET A 57 9.75 -45.53 -25.64
CA MET A 57 8.60 -46.00 -24.85
C MET A 57 8.88 -45.97 -23.35
N LEU A 58 10.09 -46.36 -22.92
CA LEU A 58 10.52 -46.25 -21.53
C LEU A 58 10.55 -44.79 -21.06
N ALA A 59 11.07 -43.87 -21.88
CA ALA A 59 11.07 -42.44 -21.58
C ALA A 59 9.64 -41.88 -21.46
N GLN A 60 8.73 -42.26 -22.36
CA GLN A 60 7.32 -41.86 -22.29
C GLN A 60 6.61 -42.40 -21.03
N SER A 61 6.94 -43.62 -20.59
CA SER A 61 6.44 -44.16 -19.31
C SER A 61 6.88 -43.32 -18.11
N ALA A 62 8.13 -42.82 -18.13
CA ALA A 62 8.64 -41.95 -17.08
C ALA A 62 7.90 -40.61 -16.98
N ILE A 63 7.30 -40.11 -18.08
CA ILE A 63 6.43 -38.91 -18.05
C ILE A 63 5.26 -39.12 -17.11
N SER A 64 4.59 -40.27 -17.24
CA SER A 64 3.43 -40.61 -16.40
C SER A 64 3.84 -40.78 -14.94
N ARG A 65 5.02 -41.35 -14.68
CA ARG A 65 5.56 -41.48 -13.32
C ARG A 65 5.86 -40.13 -12.67
N ALA A 66 6.54 -39.24 -13.39
CA ALA A 66 6.85 -37.90 -12.91
C ALA A 66 5.59 -37.08 -12.65
N ALA A 67 4.63 -37.10 -13.58
CA ALA A 67 3.33 -36.46 -13.42
C ALA A 67 2.57 -37.00 -12.20
N THR A 68 2.54 -38.32 -12.02
CA THR A 68 1.87 -38.96 -10.88
C THR A 68 2.55 -38.59 -9.55
N ALA A 69 3.88 -38.54 -9.51
CA ALA A 69 4.61 -38.13 -8.31
C ALA A 69 4.23 -36.70 -7.90
N ILE A 70 4.21 -35.76 -8.84
CA ILE A 70 3.78 -34.37 -8.63
C ILE A 70 2.32 -34.33 -8.10
N MET A 71 1.43 -35.10 -8.72
CA MET A 71 0.02 -35.19 -8.30
C MET A 71 -0.15 -35.80 -6.90
N ILE A 72 0.69 -36.77 -6.50
CA ILE A 72 0.67 -37.36 -5.16
C ILE A 72 1.11 -36.34 -4.12
N TYR A 73 2.15 -35.55 -4.37
CA TYR A 73 2.53 -34.45 -3.48
C TYR A 73 1.38 -33.45 -3.32
N GLN A 74 0.71 -33.11 -4.41
CA GLN A 74 -0.49 -32.27 -4.36
C GLN A 74 -1.62 -32.91 -3.54
N HIS A 75 -1.83 -34.22 -3.66
CA HIS A 75 -2.83 -34.92 -2.86
C HIS A 75 -2.46 -34.99 -1.36
N ALA A 76 -1.18 -35.09 -1.01
CA ALA A 76 -0.74 -35.04 0.39
C ALA A 76 -1.02 -33.68 1.03
N ILE A 77 -0.85 -32.58 0.27
CA ILE A 77 -1.28 -31.22 0.66
C ILE A 77 -2.79 -31.20 0.96
N PHE A 78 -3.58 -31.86 0.12
CA PHE A 78 -5.05 -31.91 0.27
C PHE A 78 -5.51 -32.56 1.58
N GLN A 79 -4.75 -33.50 2.14
CA GLN A 79 -5.15 -34.25 3.34
C GLN A 79 -4.59 -33.72 4.67
N MET A 80 -3.90 -32.57 4.69
CA MET A 80 -3.33 -31.96 5.92
C MET A 80 -2.49 -32.91 6.78
N SER A 81 -1.86 -33.93 6.19
CA SER A 81 -0.80 -34.67 6.88
C SER A 81 0.41 -33.75 7.02
N GLY A 82 1.12 -33.79 8.16
CA GLY A 82 2.34 -33.01 8.42
C GLY A 82 3.55 -33.33 7.52
N THR A 83 3.29 -33.66 6.25
CA THR A 83 4.26 -33.67 5.17
C THR A 83 4.68 -32.24 4.88
N ASP A 84 5.96 -31.94 5.09
CA ASP A 84 6.57 -30.69 4.64
C ASP A 84 6.33 -30.55 3.13
N LEU A 85 5.75 -29.42 2.73
CA LEU A 85 5.69 -29.03 1.32
C LEU A 85 7.11 -29.12 0.74
N PRO A 86 7.33 -29.78 -0.41
CA PRO A 86 8.57 -29.57 -1.13
C PRO A 86 8.62 -28.07 -1.47
N SER A 87 9.60 -27.35 -0.93
CA SER A 87 9.79 -25.91 -1.17
C SER A 87 9.97 -25.59 -2.66
N GLU A 88 10.36 -26.61 -3.44
CA GLU A 88 10.49 -26.59 -4.89
C GLU A 88 10.13 -27.97 -5.48
N PHE A 89 9.42 -28.00 -6.60
CA PHE A 89 9.18 -29.24 -7.37
C PHE A 89 10.46 -29.91 -7.86
N THR A 90 11.59 -29.20 -7.86
CA THR A 90 12.94 -29.70 -8.16
C THR A 90 13.37 -30.84 -7.23
N SER A 91 12.77 -30.96 -6.04
CA SER A 91 12.98 -32.11 -5.16
C SER A 91 12.39 -33.41 -5.73
N THR A 92 11.45 -33.33 -6.68
CA THR A 92 10.83 -34.50 -7.29
C THR A 92 11.75 -35.11 -8.34
N CYS A 93 12.25 -36.30 -8.05
CA CYS A 93 13.11 -37.07 -8.95
C CYS A 93 12.85 -38.57 -8.82
N SER A 94 13.41 -39.36 -9.73
CA SER A 94 13.42 -40.82 -9.59
C SER A 94 14.30 -41.20 -8.40
N TYR A 95 13.77 -41.97 -7.46
CA TYR A 95 14.45 -42.30 -6.21
C TYR A 95 14.23 -43.75 -5.80
N ILE A 96 15.31 -44.41 -5.38
CA ILE A 96 15.29 -45.74 -4.77
C ILE A 96 16.11 -45.64 -3.47
N PRO A 97 15.53 -46.02 -2.30
CA PRO A 97 16.24 -45.94 -1.02
C PRO A 97 17.37 -46.97 -0.93
N ASP A 98 18.46 -46.58 -0.29
CA ASP A 98 19.57 -47.48 0.06
C ASP A 98 19.08 -48.43 1.15
N SER A 99 18.69 -49.66 0.79
CA SER A 99 18.26 -50.65 1.79
C SER A 99 19.46 -51.42 2.34
N GLU A 100 19.62 -51.48 3.65
CA GLU A 100 20.58 -52.39 4.30
C GLU A 100 20.10 -53.86 4.28
N THR A 101 18.86 -54.14 3.85
CA THR A 101 18.16 -55.41 4.10
C THR A 101 17.71 -56.18 2.85
N TYR A 102 17.82 -55.62 1.65
CA TYR A 102 17.57 -56.35 0.39
C TYR A 102 18.85 -56.48 -0.43
N ASP A 103 19.34 -57.71 -0.59
CA ASP A 103 20.49 -58.13 -1.41
C ASP A 103 20.15 -58.13 -2.91
N PHE A 104 19.45 -57.10 -3.40
CA PHE A 104 19.53 -56.76 -4.82
C PHE A 104 20.88 -56.08 -4.98
N LYS A 105 21.84 -56.78 -5.59
CA LYS A 105 23.17 -56.25 -5.87
C LYS A 105 23.08 -55.14 -6.93
N ASN A 106 22.57 -53.98 -6.53
CA ASN A 106 22.50 -52.75 -7.31
C ASN A 106 23.90 -52.12 -7.36
N GLN A 107 24.90 -52.82 -7.91
CA GLN A 107 26.29 -52.37 -7.91
C GLN A 107 26.56 -51.14 -8.79
N ASP A 108 25.59 -50.69 -9.60
CA ASP A 108 25.66 -49.38 -10.29
C ASP A 108 25.24 -48.21 -9.39
N GLN A 109 24.66 -48.51 -8.23
CA GLN A 109 24.37 -47.56 -7.16
C GLN A 109 25.37 -47.68 -5.99
N LEU A 110 26.26 -48.69 -5.98
CA LEU A 110 27.10 -48.99 -4.83
C LEU A 110 28.45 -48.24 -4.86
N GLN A 111 28.61 -47.38 -3.85
CA GLN A 111 29.85 -46.76 -3.37
C GLN A 111 30.46 -45.66 -4.24
N PHE A 112 29.66 -44.65 -4.55
CA PHE A 112 30.21 -43.30 -4.53
C PHE A 112 29.56 -42.56 -3.38
N ASP A 113 30.39 -42.05 -2.48
CA ASP A 113 30.00 -41.00 -1.55
C ASP A 113 29.52 -39.73 -2.29
N ASN A 114 29.57 -39.72 -3.63
CA ASN A 114 28.98 -38.74 -4.54
C ASN A 114 28.25 -39.40 -5.74
N LYS A 115 26.93 -39.58 -5.60
CA LYS A 115 25.89 -39.30 -6.60
C LYS A 115 26.32 -39.35 -8.12
N SER A 116 26.21 -40.50 -8.79
CA SER A 116 26.71 -40.72 -10.18
C SER A 116 25.94 -40.00 -11.30
N LEU A 117 24.67 -39.62 -11.07
CA LEU A 117 23.88 -38.76 -11.95
C LEU A 117 24.06 -37.28 -11.64
N THR A 118 25.05 -36.92 -10.82
CA THR A 118 25.15 -35.58 -10.23
C THR A 118 26.60 -35.09 -10.21
N ASN A 119 27.31 -35.33 -11.30
CA ASN A 119 28.56 -34.64 -11.58
C ASN A 119 28.44 -33.89 -12.92
N GLN A 120 29.48 -33.14 -13.28
CA GLN A 120 29.52 -32.37 -14.53
C GLN A 120 29.35 -33.22 -15.81
N TYR A 121 29.49 -34.55 -15.73
CA TYR A 121 29.30 -35.52 -16.81
C TYR A 121 27.98 -36.29 -16.70
N SER A 122 27.04 -35.82 -15.88
CA SER A 122 25.75 -36.45 -15.68
C SER A 122 24.99 -36.64 -16.99
N LYS A 123 24.32 -37.79 -17.10
CA LYS A 123 23.34 -38.06 -18.17
C LYS A 123 22.08 -37.18 -18.06
N LEU A 124 21.87 -36.52 -16.93
CA LEU A 124 20.87 -35.48 -16.73
C LEU A 124 21.39 -34.07 -17.06
N SER A 125 22.61 -33.90 -17.59
CA SER A 125 23.05 -32.61 -18.15
C SER A 125 22.53 -32.44 -19.59
N TYR A 126 21.86 -31.34 -19.92
CA TYR A 126 21.39 -31.05 -21.29
C TYR A 126 22.00 -29.75 -21.83
N LEU A 127 22.14 -29.65 -23.16
CA LEU A 127 22.59 -28.44 -23.85
C LEU A 127 21.47 -27.39 -23.81
N GLY A 128 21.82 -26.11 -23.59
CA GLY A 128 20.81 -25.04 -23.47
C GLY A 128 20.16 -24.98 -22.07
N ASN A 129 20.90 -25.32 -21.02
CA ASN A 129 20.42 -25.28 -19.63
C ASN A 129 20.15 -23.84 -19.14
N SER A 130 19.04 -23.27 -19.60
CA SER A 130 18.52 -21.95 -19.24
C SER A 130 17.83 -21.93 -17.87
N LEU A 131 17.69 -23.07 -17.20
CA LEU A 131 17.05 -23.10 -15.87
C LEU A 131 18.03 -22.99 -14.70
N GLY A 132 19.32 -22.79 -14.99
CA GLY A 132 20.37 -22.84 -13.97
C GLY A 132 20.47 -24.20 -13.27
N TYR A 133 19.84 -25.26 -13.83
CA TYR A 133 19.76 -26.57 -13.22
C TYR A 133 21.15 -27.20 -13.18
N GLN A 134 21.73 -27.34 -11.98
CA GLN A 134 22.97 -28.06 -11.85
C GLN A 134 22.65 -29.53 -11.66
N ALA A 135 22.94 -30.34 -12.69
CA ALA A 135 22.85 -31.79 -12.58
C ALA A 135 23.60 -32.29 -11.34
N ALA A 136 24.66 -31.58 -10.93
CA ALA A 136 25.43 -31.89 -9.74
C ALA A 136 24.67 -31.89 -8.41
N ASN A 137 23.57 -31.16 -8.33
CA ASN A 137 22.76 -31.01 -7.13
C ASN A 137 21.54 -31.94 -7.12
N SER A 138 21.26 -32.62 -8.24
CA SER A 138 20.16 -33.58 -8.35
C SER A 138 20.31 -34.70 -7.32
N GLU A 139 19.20 -35.34 -6.94
CA GLU A 139 19.20 -36.57 -6.14
C GLU A 139 18.67 -37.77 -6.94
N ALA A 140 18.46 -37.58 -8.24
CA ALA A 140 17.89 -38.58 -9.12
C ALA A 140 18.77 -39.83 -9.17
N ARG A 141 18.13 -40.99 -9.15
CA ARG A 141 18.73 -42.32 -9.23
C ARG A 141 18.11 -43.11 -10.37
N TRP A 142 18.86 -44.07 -10.92
CA TRP A 142 18.34 -44.99 -11.93
C TRP A 142 17.31 -45.95 -11.33
N GLU A 143 16.14 -46.04 -11.95
CA GLU A 143 15.13 -47.06 -11.71
C GLU A 143 15.21 -48.15 -12.76
N LEU A 144 15.39 -49.40 -12.32
CA LEU A 144 15.39 -50.57 -13.20
C LEU A 144 13.96 -50.99 -13.54
N ILE A 145 13.74 -51.31 -14.82
CA ILE A 145 12.47 -51.79 -15.34
C ILE A 145 12.65 -53.24 -15.74
N TYR A 146 11.77 -54.09 -15.23
CA TYR A 146 11.82 -55.54 -15.39
C TYR A 146 10.69 -56.03 -16.31
N GLU A 147 10.94 -57.15 -16.98
CA GLU A 147 9.91 -57.93 -17.65
C GLU A 147 8.95 -58.54 -16.61
N ASP A 148 7.66 -58.49 -16.88
CA ASP A 148 6.64 -59.06 -15.99
C ASP A 148 6.70 -60.60 -16.08
N SER A 149 7.12 -61.26 -15.00
CA SER A 149 7.16 -62.72 -14.89
C SER A 149 6.17 -63.22 -13.83
N GLU A 150 5.28 -64.13 -14.21
CA GLU A 150 4.31 -64.79 -13.31
C GLU A 150 4.97 -65.77 -12.31
N SER A 151 6.26 -66.08 -12.48
CA SER A 151 7.03 -66.98 -11.61
C SER A 151 8.20 -66.25 -10.95
N ASN A 152 8.39 -66.50 -9.64
CA ASN A 152 9.50 -66.13 -8.73
C ASN A 152 10.42 -64.97 -9.15
N ASN A 153 10.57 -64.00 -8.23
CA ASN A 153 11.33 -62.75 -8.38
C ASN A 153 12.82 -62.91 -8.82
N SER A 154 13.38 -64.13 -8.84
CA SER A 154 14.77 -64.44 -9.18
C SER A 154 15.05 -64.55 -10.69
N ASP A 155 14.03 -64.67 -11.54
CA ASP A 155 14.20 -64.96 -12.98
C ASP A 155 13.73 -63.79 -13.86
N ARG A 156 13.49 -62.61 -13.26
CA ARG A 156 13.00 -61.42 -13.95
C ARG A 156 14.11 -60.77 -14.76
N LYS A 157 13.88 -60.55 -16.04
CA LYS A 157 14.85 -59.91 -16.93
C LYS A 157 14.78 -58.39 -16.84
N ILE A 158 15.92 -57.70 -16.82
CA ILE A 158 15.97 -56.24 -16.99
C ILE A 158 15.72 -55.89 -18.46
N ILE A 159 14.68 -55.08 -18.72
CA ILE A 159 14.35 -54.57 -20.06
C ILE A 159 14.91 -53.18 -20.31
N GLY A 160 15.17 -52.43 -19.25
CA GLY A 160 15.79 -51.11 -19.35
C GLY A 160 15.84 -50.39 -18.01
N ARG A 161 16.24 -49.13 -18.06
CA ARG A 161 16.28 -48.24 -16.91
C ARG A 161 15.86 -46.83 -17.26
N ILE A 162 15.30 -46.14 -16.29
CA ILE A 162 14.84 -44.75 -16.42
C ILE A 162 15.38 -43.92 -15.27
N ALA A 163 15.66 -42.66 -15.52
CA ALA A 163 15.86 -41.66 -14.49
C ALA A 163 15.17 -40.37 -14.93
N TYR A 164 14.57 -39.66 -13.98
CA TYR A 164 13.93 -38.38 -14.26
C TYR A 164 14.21 -37.37 -13.14
N GLN A 165 14.21 -36.11 -13.54
CA GLN A 165 14.38 -34.97 -12.67
C GLN A 165 13.39 -33.90 -13.08
N VAL A 166 12.54 -33.47 -12.15
CA VAL A 166 11.74 -32.27 -12.34
C VAL A 166 12.67 -31.06 -12.27
N LEU A 167 12.61 -30.20 -13.28
CA LEU A 167 13.46 -29.02 -13.39
C LEU A 167 12.85 -27.83 -12.62
N PRO A 168 13.67 -26.82 -12.26
CA PRO A 168 13.16 -25.59 -11.69
C PRO A 168 12.13 -24.95 -12.61
N PRO A 169 11.03 -24.39 -12.08
CA PRO A 169 10.04 -23.75 -12.92
C PRO A 169 10.61 -22.54 -13.67
N MET A 170 10.20 -22.39 -14.93
CA MET A 170 10.47 -21.18 -15.75
C MET A 170 9.59 -20.00 -15.34
N SER A 171 8.57 -20.18 -14.51
CA SER A 171 7.78 -19.09 -13.94
C SER A 171 6.85 -19.69 -12.90
N ASN A 172 6.52 -18.91 -11.90
CA ASN A 172 5.55 -19.32 -10.89
C ASN A 172 4.15 -18.79 -11.23
N SER A 173 4.03 -17.86 -12.19
CA SER A 173 2.74 -17.38 -12.68
C SER A 173 2.71 -17.13 -14.18
N ARG A 174 1.56 -17.39 -14.79
CA ARG A 174 1.30 -17.13 -16.21
C ARG A 174 -0.07 -16.49 -16.34
N LEU A 175 -0.15 -15.54 -17.25
CA LEU A 175 -1.41 -14.87 -17.57
C LEU A 175 -2.33 -15.83 -18.34
N ASN A 176 -3.59 -15.94 -17.96
CA ASN A 176 -4.56 -16.74 -18.70
C ASN A 176 -4.82 -16.11 -20.08
N LEU A 177 -4.53 -16.85 -21.15
CA LEU A 177 -4.63 -16.35 -22.52
C LEU A 177 -6.06 -15.86 -22.84
N SER A 178 -7.06 -16.70 -22.61
CA SER A 178 -8.45 -16.39 -22.97
C SER A 178 -8.95 -15.14 -22.24
N HIS A 179 -8.64 -15.02 -20.94
CA HIS A 179 -9.02 -13.86 -20.13
C HIS A 179 -8.34 -12.57 -20.59
N MET A 180 -7.06 -12.67 -20.96
CA MET A 180 -6.30 -11.55 -21.53
C MET A 180 -6.88 -11.09 -22.86
N LEU A 181 -7.19 -12.03 -23.77
CA LEU A 181 -7.82 -11.73 -25.06
C LEU A 181 -9.22 -11.14 -24.89
N LYS A 182 -9.98 -11.59 -23.89
CA LYS A 182 -11.27 -10.99 -23.53
C LYS A 182 -11.13 -9.52 -23.16
N GLY A 183 -10.16 -9.20 -22.31
CA GLY A 183 -9.83 -7.80 -21.97
C GLY A 183 -9.51 -6.96 -23.20
N VAL A 184 -8.74 -7.50 -24.15
CA VAL A 184 -8.44 -6.83 -25.42
C VAL A 184 -9.70 -6.61 -26.25
N ALA A 185 -10.55 -7.64 -26.41
CA ALA A 185 -11.76 -7.59 -27.24
C ALA A 185 -12.82 -6.62 -26.70
N GLU A 186 -12.98 -6.53 -25.37
CA GLU A 186 -13.98 -5.67 -24.71
C GLU A 186 -13.64 -4.16 -24.76
N ARG A 187 -12.41 -3.80 -25.13
CA ARG A 187 -11.98 -2.40 -25.24
C ARG A 187 -12.65 -1.74 -26.43
N THR A 188 -13.66 -0.89 -26.22
CA THR A 188 -14.48 -0.33 -27.32
C THR A 188 -13.73 0.62 -28.29
N ALA A 189 -12.68 1.30 -27.84
CA ALA A 189 -11.72 2.10 -28.62
C ALA A 189 -10.59 2.45 -27.62
N LEU A 190 -9.41 2.85 -28.08
CA LEU A 190 -8.34 3.39 -27.23
C LEU A 190 -8.72 4.77 -26.66
N ASP A 191 -9.99 4.94 -26.28
CA ASP A 191 -10.59 6.18 -25.86
C ASP A 191 -10.23 6.42 -24.39
N PRO A 192 -9.43 7.44 -24.08
CA PRO A 192 -9.06 7.78 -22.72
C PRO A 192 -10.27 8.06 -21.80
N GLN A 193 -11.48 8.20 -22.36
CA GLN A 193 -12.72 8.52 -21.67
C GLN A 193 -13.33 7.36 -20.86
N LYS A 194 -12.89 6.12 -21.02
CA LYS A 194 -13.36 5.01 -20.16
C LYS A 194 -12.18 4.53 -19.30
N PRO A 195 -12.18 4.75 -17.97
CA PRO A 195 -11.08 4.34 -17.09
C PRO A 195 -10.97 2.82 -17.14
N LEU A 196 -10.02 2.36 -17.96
CA LEU A 196 -9.89 0.96 -18.32
C LEU A 196 -8.96 0.19 -17.38
N ARG A 197 -8.27 0.91 -16.48
CA ARG A 197 -7.23 0.38 -15.61
C ARG A 197 -7.37 0.89 -14.18
N LEU A 198 -7.89 0.04 -13.32
CA LEU A 198 -8.04 0.26 -11.87
C LEU A 198 -7.09 -0.63 -11.06
N GLY A 199 -6.45 -1.61 -11.71
CA GLY A 199 -5.62 -2.62 -11.05
C GLY A 199 -6.44 -3.71 -10.38
N GLN A 200 -7.62 -4.07 -10.89
CA GLN A 200 -8.44 -5.14 -10.30
C GLN A 200 -8.03 -6.49 -10.85
N ASP A 201 -7.85 -6.61 -12.17
CA ASP A 201 -7.59 -7.87 -12.84
C ASP A 201 -6.66 -7.70 -14.06
N THR A 202 -5.98 -8.77 -14.46
CA THR A 202 -4.92 -8.71 -15.47
C THR A 202 -5.44 -8.48 -16.89
N ASN A 203 -6.71 -8.73 -17.16
CA ASN A 203 -7.36 -8.36 -18.42
C ASN A 203 -7.36 -6.84 -18.70
N GLU A 204 -6.95 -6.01 -17.73
CA GLU A 204 -6.68 -4.58 -17.90
C GLU A 204 -5.33 -4.28 -18.58
N LEU A 205 -4.41 -5.26 -18.69
CA LEU A 205 -3.09 -5.06 -19.31
C LEU A 205 -3.20 -4.93 -20.83
N ASN A 206 -2.53 -3.93 -21.38
CA ASN A 206 -2.62 -3.54 -22.78
C ASN A 206 -1.65 -4.36 -23.67
N ILE A 207 -1.76 -5.68 -23.62
CA ILE A 207 -0.85 -6.63 -24.30
C ILE A 207 -0.90 -6.55 -25.83
N GLU A 208 -1.99 -6.03 -26.42
CA GLU A 208 -2.11 -5.79 -27.85
C GLU A 208 -1.03 -4.85 -28.36
N TYR A 209 -0.49 -3.96 -27.52
CA TYR A 209 0.60 -3.06 -27.91
C TYR A 209 1.98 -3.72 -28.02
N THR A 210 2.08 -5.01 -27.74
CA THR A 210 3.32 -5.75 -27.92
C THR A 210 3.59 -6.02 -29.40
N ARG A 211 4.87 -5.98 -29.80
CA ARG A 211 5.25 -6.16 -31.21
C ARG A 211 4.93 -7.56 -31.75
N VAL A 212 4.69 -8.53 -30.87
CA VAL A 212 4.20 -9.86 -31.25
C VAL A 212 2.89 -9.76 -32.01
N PHE A 213 2.02 -8.83 -31.61
CA PHE A 213 0.70 -8.56 -32.17
C PHE A 213 0.66 -7.36 -33.14
N THR A 214 1.81 -7.00 -33.71
CA THR A 214 1.89 -6.00 -34.79
C THR A 214 2.08 -6.70 -36.13
N GLU A 215 1.28 -6.31 -37.14
CA GLU A 215 1.43 -6.81 -38.51
C GLU A 215 2.73 -6.32 -39.15
N SER A 216 3.26 -7.11 -40.10
CA SER A 216 4.50 -6.76 -40.80
C SER A 216 4.35 -5.45 -41.58
N GLY A 217 5.11 -4.42 -41.19
CA GLY A 217 5.05 -3.09 -41.81
C GLY A 217 4.05 -2.12 -41.18
N ALA A 218 3.30 -2.53 -40.15
CA ALA A 218 2.42 -1.66 -39.38
C ALA A 218 3.15 -1.00 -38.18
N THR A 219 2.66 0.16 -37.75
CA THR A 219 3.16 0.91 -36.59
C THR A 219 2.27 0.81 -35.35
N ALA A 220 1.11 0.17 -35.48
CA ALA A 220 0.12 -0.04 -34.42
C ALA A 220 -0.43 -1.48 -34.50
N PRO A 221 -0.87 -2.05 -33.36
CA PRO A 221 -1.41 -3.40 -33.34
C PRO A 221 -2.83 -3.46 -33.91
N THR A 222 -3.17 -4.60 -34.51
CA THR A 222 -4.52 -4.88 -35.06
C THR A 222 -5.23 -5.99 -34.29
N LEU A 223 -4.61 -6.59 -33.26
CA LEU A 223 -5.14 -7.76 -32.56
C LEU A 223 -6.57 -7.56 -32.09
N LYS A 224 -6.85 -6.41 -31.47
CA LYS A 224 -8.20 -6.06 -31.03
C LYS A 224 -9.22 -6.11 -32.17
N ASP A 225 -8.89 -5.52 -33.32
CA ASP A 225 -9.81 -5.39 -34.45
C ASP A 225 -10.10 -6.75 -35.13
N LEU A 226 -9.27 -7.75 -34.83
CA LEU A 226 -9.41 -9.12 -35.33
C LEU A 226 -10.11 -10.05 -34.34
N LEU A 227 -10.24 -9.66 -33.07
CA LEU A 227 -10.87 -10.48 -32.04
C LEU A 227 -12.40 -10.34 -32.08
N ASP A 228 -13.08 -11.48 -31.97
CA ASP A 228 -14.52 -11.56 -31.72
C ASP A 228 -14.75 -11.96 -30.26
N VAL A 229 -15.50 -11.14 -29.51
CA VAL A 229 -15.79 -11.37 -28.09
C VAL A 229 -16.56 -12.67 -27.86
N ASP A 230 -17.34 -13.12 -28.83
CA ASP A 230 -18.14 -14.34 -28.75
C ASP A 230 -17.35 -15.60 -29.20
N SER A 231 -16.11 -15.45 -29.66
CA SER A 231 -15.31 -16.54 -30.24
C SER A 231 -13.81 -16.37 -29.97
N LEU A 232 -13.46 -16.15 -28.70
CA LEU A 232 -12.08 -15.97 -28.26
C LEU A 232 -11.32 -17.30 -28.22
N PRO A 233 -10.07 -17.35 -28.72
CA PRO A 233 -9.20 -18.51 -28.57
C PRO A 233 -8.98 -18.89 -27.10
N GLU A 234 -9.20 -20.17 -26.77
CA GLU A 234 -8.90 -20.73 -25.44
C GLU A 234 -7.53 -21.38 -25.38
N TYR A 235 -7.10 -21.94 -26.51
CA TYR A 235 -5.84 -22.66 -26.67
C TYR A 235 -4.93 -21.95 -27.70
N TYR A 236 -3.63 -22.16 -27.58
CA TYR A 236 -2.60 -21.65 -28.48
C TYR A 236 -2.82 -22.12 -29.91
N ASP A 237 -3.21 -23.37 -30.12
CA ASP A 237 -3.46 -23.90 -31.47
C ASP A 237 -4.59 -23.14 -32.17
N ASP A 238 -5.62 -22.72 -31.43
CA ASP A 238 -6.71 -21.89 -31.94
C ASP A 238 -6.20 -20.50 -32.30
N LEU A 239 -5.41 -19.89 -31.41
CA LEU A 239 -4.80 -18.57 -31.63
C LEU A 239 -3.89 -18.57 -32.86
N TYR A 240 -3.00 -19.54 -32.96
CA TYR A 240 -2.02 -19.65 -34.04
C TYR A 240 -2.70 -19.95 -35.37
N THR A 241 -3.76 -20.75 -35.36
CA THR A 241 -4.52 -21.08 -36.57
C THR A 241 -5.32 -19.86 -37.04
N ALA A 242 -6.09 -19.24 -36.15
CA ALA A 242 -6.94 -18.09 -36.46
C ALA A 242 -6.14 -16.91 -37.04
N TYR A 243 -4.91 -16.68 -36.53
CA TYR A 243 -4.08 -15.54 -36.93
C TYR A 243 -2.82 -15.94 -37.70
N SER A 244 -2.82 -17.13 -38.33
CA SER A 244 -1.71 -17.64 -39.14
C SER A 244 -1.34 -16.74 -40.32
N SER A 245 -2.34 -16.05 -40.91
CA SER A 245 -2.13 -15.10 -42.01
C SER A 245 -1.67 -13.70 -41.56
N ASN A 246 -1.73 -13.40 -40.27
CA ASN A 246 -1.47 -12.06 -39.72
C ASN A 246 -0.18 -12.10 -38.88
N PHE A 247 -0.31 -12.13 -37.55
CA PHE A 247 0.81 -12.05 -36.61
C PHE A 247 1.78 -13.23 -36.73
N PHE A 248 1.27 -14.42 -37.06
CA PHE A 248 2.05 -15.65 -37.17
C PHE A 248 2.41 -16.00 -38.63
N SER A 249 2.66 -14.97 -39.44
CA SER A 249 3.15 -15.11 -40.82
C SER A 249 4.63 -14.68 -40.95
N GLY A 250 5.33 -15.20 -41.97
CA GLY A 250 6.68 -14.76 -42.32
C GLY A 250 7.81 -15.39 -41.48
N THR A 251 8.91 -14.65 -41.28
CA THR A 251 10.09 -15.11 -40.53
C THR A 251 9.96 -14.81 -39.03
N GLY A 252 10.46 -15.70 -38.17
CA GLY A 252 10.45 -15.49 -36.71
C GLY A 252 9.15 -15.91 -36.00
N VAL A 253 8.28 -16.69 -36.68
CA VAL A 253 7.04 -17.22 -36.11
C VAL A 253 7.30 -18.07 -34.87
N ASP A 254 8.31 -18.93 -34.92
CA ASP A 254 8.66 -19.81 -33.78
C ASP A 254 9.02 -18.98 -32.54
N VAL A 255 9.78 -17.90 -32.72
CA VAL A 255 10.15 -16.98 -31.63
C VAL A 255 8.93 -16.26 -31.03
N LYS A 256 7.95 -15.90 -31.86
CA LYS A 256 6.68 -15.30 -31.38
C LYS A 256 5.87 -16.30 -30.56
N LYS A 257 5.77 -17.54 -31.03
CA LYS A 257 5.07 -18.63 -30.32
C LYS A 257 5.75 -18.93 -28.98
N GLU A 258 7.08 -19.03 -28.98
CA GLU A 258 7.88 -19.22 -27.76
C GLU A 258 7.63 -18.12 -26.73
N TRP A 259 7.53 -16.85 -27.15
CA TRP A 259 7.24 -15.75 -26.24
C TRP A 259 5.82 -15.84 -25.66
N ILE A 260 4.80 -16.18 -26.47
CA ILE A 260 3.42 -16.35 -25.99
C ILE A 260 3.36 -17.51 -24.98
N GLU A 261 3.95 -18.65 -25.33
CA GLU A 261 4.03 -19.82 -24.47
C GLU A 261 4.88 -19.59 -23.22
N ARG A 262 5.67 -18.52 -23.14
CA ARG A 262 6.41 -18.13 -21.93
C ARG A 262 5.54 -17.32 -20.96
N TRP A 263 4.84 -16.30 -21.46
CA TRP A 263 4.08 -15.34 -20.64
C TRP A 263 2.65 -15.79 -20.31
N PHE A 264 2.04 -16.60 -21.17
CA PHE A 264 0.64 -16.99 -21.06
C PHE A 264 0.50 -18.48 -20.67
N GLY A 265 -0.70 -18.82 -20.20
CA GLY A 265 -1.21 -20.19 -20.01
C GLY A 265 -2.54 -20.36 -20.74
N GLU A 266 -2.87 -21.57 -21.19
CA GLU A 266 -4.11 -21.88 -21.90
C GLU A 266 -5.30 -22.11 -20.95
N GLY A 267 -6.51 -22.12 -21.52
CA GLY A 267 -7.76 -22.46 -20.84
C GLY A 267 -8.52 -21.25 -20.30
N THR A 268 -9.64 -21.50 -19.64
CA THR A 268 -10.61 -20.47 -19.21
C THR A 268 -10.78 -20.37 -17.70
N LYS A 269 -9.93 -21.07 -16.92
CA LYS A 269 -10.03 -21.12 -15.45
C LYS A 269 -8.99 -20.22 -14.79
N ALA A 270 -9.38 -19.61 -13.67
CA ALA A 270 -8.48 -18.91 -12.76
C ALA A 270 -7.50 -19.89 -12.10
N ALA A 271 -6.22 -19.50 -12.04
CA ALA A 271 -5.10 -20.38 -11.76
C ALA A 271 -4.25 -19.94 -10.56
N GLU A 272 -4.02 -18.64 -10.45
CA GLU A 272 -3.08 -18.03 -9.52
C GLU A 272 -3.77 -17.68 -8.20
N TYR A 273 -3.07 -17.84 -7.08
CA TYR A 273 -3.64 -17.66 -5.75
C TYR A 273 -3.60 -16.21 -5.27
N GLU A 274 -4.66 -15.79 -4.57
CA GLU A 274 -4.62 -14.58 -3.74
C GLU A 274 -4.01 -14.87 -2.37
N ALA A 275 -2.72 -15.18 -2.39
CA ALA A 275 -1.93 -15.51 -1.21
C ALA A 275 -0.59 -14.76 -1.17
N TYR A 276 -0.10 -14.48 0.05
CA TYR A 276 1.20 -13.89 0.31
C TYR A 276 2.11 -14.85 1.07
N LEU A 277 3.42 -14.70 0.87
CA LEU A 277 4.43 -15.49 1.55
C LEU A 277 4.77 -14.87 2.90
N TYR A 278 4.99 -15.72 3.89
CA TYR A 278 5.57 -15.33 5.17
C TYR A 278 6.58 -16.38 5.65
N GLU A 279 7.54 -15.95 6.47
CA GLU A 279 8.52 -16.84 7.09
C GLU A 279 8.15 -17.07 8.57
N ASP A 280 8.09 -18.34 8.97
CA ASP A 280 7.96 -18.78 10.37
C ASP A 280 9.16 -19.67 10.72
N GLY A 281 10.10 -19.10 11.48
CA GLY A 281 11.40 -19.71 11.72
C GLY A 281 12.19 -19.90 10.42
N SER A 282 12.46 -21.16 10.05
CA SER A 282 13.15 -21.52 8.81
C SER A 282 12.20 -21.99 7.71
N LYS A 283 10.88 -21.95 7.93
CA LYS A 283 9.87 -22.42 6.98
C LYS A 283 9.20 -21.23 6.29
N THR A 284 8.97 -21.35 4.99
CA THR A 284 8.18 -20.40 4.20
C THR A 284 6.79 -20.98 3.98
N ASN A 285 5.76 -20.20 4.29
CA ASN A 285 4.35 -20.61 4.22
C ASN A 285 3.53 -19.56 3.47
N TYR A 286 2.26 -19.88 3.20
CA TYR A 286 1.32 -19.03 2.47
C TYR A 286 0.13 -18.65 3.36
N ALA A 287 -0.29 -17.40 3.28
CA ALA A 287 -1.52 -16.91 3.91
C ALA A 287 -2.41 -16.21 2.88
N TYR A 288 -3.72 -16.24 3.09
CA TYR A 288 -4.66 -15.53 2.22
C TYR A 288 -4.44 -14.02 2.30
N ARG A 289 -4.56 -13.33 1.16
CA ARG A 289 -4.68 -11.88 1.15
C ARG A 289 -6.07 -11.46 1.63
N PHE A 290 -6.15 -10.37 2.38
CA PHE A 290 -7.40 -9.72 2.77
C PHE A 290 -8.02 -9.00 1.57
N ASN A 291 -9.28 -9.29 1.27
CA ASN A 291 -9.99 -8.64 0.17
C ASN A 291 -10.53 -7.28 0.61
N LEU A 292 -9.99 -6.19 0.08
CA LEU A 292 -10.51 -4.84 0.35
C LEU A 292 -11.69 -4.48 -0.58
N GLY A 293 -11.91 -5.26 -1.64
CA GLY A 293 -12.92 -4.98 -2.67
C GLY A 293 -14.09 -5.95 -2.68
N ASP A 294 -14.42 -6.61 -1.56
CA ASP A 294 -15.57 -7.52 -1.51
C ASP A 294 -16.88 -6.75 -1.66
N LYS A 295 -17.42 -6.75 -2.89
CA LYS A 295 -18.67 -6.11 -3.28
C LYS A 295 -19.91 -6.67 -2.58
N VAL A 296 -19.84 -7.84 -1.93
CA VAL A 296 -21.00 -8.51 -1.33
C VAL A 296 -21.33 -7.96 0.06
N THR A 297 -20.35 -7.50 0.86
CA THR A 297 -20.47 -6.53 1.99
C THR A 297 -19.16 -6.49 2.78
N TRP A 298 -18.58 -5.31 3.00
CA TRP A 298 -17.47 -5.08 3.95
C TRP A 298 -17.75 -5.74 5.33
N ASP A 299 -18.98 -5.56 5.82
CA ASP A 299 -19.47 -6.13 7.07
C ASP A 299 -19.41 -7.66 7.16
N SER A 300 -19.32 -8.37 6.04
CA SER A 300 -19.25 -9.85 6.03
C SER A 300 -17.91 -10.39 6.56
N HIS A 301 -16.87 -9.54 6.61
CA HIS A 301 -15.59 -9.88 7.22
C HIS A 301 -15.69 -10.02 8.73
N PHE A 302 -16.67 -9.35 9.35
CA PHE A 302 -16.73 -9.16 10.80
C PHE A 302 -17.81 -10.01 11.47
N SER A 303 -17.55 -10.40 12.72
CA SER A 303 -18.55 -11.02 13.57
C SER A 303 -19.68 -10.06 13.95
N ASP A 304 -20.82 -10.59 14.41
CA ASP A 304 -21.92 -9.75 14.92
C ASP A 304 -21.50 -8.96 16.17
N ALA A 305 -20.49 -9.43 16.91
CA ALA A 305 -19.91 -8.69 18.03
C ALA A 305 -19.09 -7.49 17.54
N ALA A 306 -18.24 -7.68 16.52
CA ALA A 306 -17.47 -6.60 15.90
C ALA A 306 -18.37 -5.51 15.30
N LYS A 307 -19.50 -5.88 14.67
CA LYS A 307 -20.48 -4.89 14.16
C LYS A 307 -21.15 -4.05 15.24
N ALA A 308 -21.12 -4.51 16.49
CA ALA A 308 -21.74 -3.83 17.62
C ALA A 308 -20.74 -3.09 18.51
N ASP A 309 -19.45 -3.39 18.38
CA ASP A 309 -18.38 -2.93 19.26
C ASP A 309 -17.11 -2.64 18.46
N ALA A 310 -16.72 -1.36 18.43
CA ALA A 310 -15.58 -0.88 17.67
C ALA A 310 -14.27 -1.57 18.10
N GLU A 311 -14.06 -1.80 19.40
CA GLU A 311 -12.84 -2.45 19.88
C GLU A 311 -12.69 -3.86 19.29
N THR A 312 -13.78 -4.64 19.28
CA THR A 312 -13.82 -5.97 18.66
C THR A 312 -13.60 -5.89 17.15
N LEU A 313 -14.16 -4.90 16.45
CA LEU A 313 -13.91 -4.67 15.03
C LEU A 313 -12.44 -4.40 14.74
N ILE A 314 -11.81 -3.50 15.49
CA ILE A 314 -10.39 -3.15 15.33
C ILE A 314 -9.50 -4.38 15.58
N GLU A 315 -9.82 -5.20 16.59
CA GLU A 315 -9.10 -6.44 16.89
C GLU A 315 -9.27 -7.49 15.78
N GLU A 316 -10.47 -7.62 15.18
CA GLU A 316 -10.71 -8.53 14.05
C GLU A 316 -10.02 -8.05 12.76
N LEU A 317 -10.14 -6.76 12.41
CA LEU A 317 -9.54 -6.19 11.20
C LEU A 317 -8.01 -6.23 11.21
N SER A 318 -7.40 -5.98 12.37
CA SER A 318 -5.94 -6.11 12.57
C SER A 318 -5.50 -7.48 13.07
N GLY A 319 -6.42 -8.44 13.09
CA GLY A 319 -6.25 -9.76 13.67
C GLY A 319 -5.44 -10.72 12.80
N ASP A 320 -5.49 -11.99 13.16
CA ASP A 320 -4.76 -13.05 12.48
C ASP A 320 -5.19 -13.20 11.02
N SER A 321 -4.21 -13.44 10.15
CA SER A 321 -4.49 -13.98 8.83
C SER A 321 -4.73 -15.49 8.90
N ILE A 322 -5.21 -16.07 7.80
CA ILE A 322 -5.49 -17.50 7.67
C ILE A 322 -4.54 -18.12 6.67
N GLU A 323 -4.04 -19.30 7.01
CA GLU A 323 -3.15 -20.07 6.16
C GLU A 323 -3.87 -20.48 4.87
N PHE A 324 -3.20 -20.27 3.74
CA PHE A 324 -3.76 -20.49 2.42
C PHE A 324 -4.05 -21.99 2.17
N ARG A 325 -5.16 -22.29 1.50
CA ARG A 325 -5.52 -23.65 1.08
C ARG A 325 -5.76 -23.71 -0.42
N GLU A 326 -5.05 -24.63 -1.06
CA GLU A 326 -5.04 -24.75 -2.52
C GLU A 326 -6.42 -24.90 -3.15
N MET A 327 -7.29 -25.71 -2.56
CA MET A 327 -8.61 -26.02 -3.12
C MET A 327 -9.69 -24.99 -2.76
N ALA A 328 -9.33 -23.88 -2.13
CA ALA A 328 -10.28 -22.83 -1.84
C ALA A 328 -10.76 -22.15 -3.12
N THR A 329 -12.08 -21.98 -3.22
CA THR A 329 -12.73 -21.28 -4.33
C THR A 329 -12.92 -19.80 -4.04
N ASN A 330 -13.19 -19.47 -2.78
CA ASN A 330 -13.40 -18.12 -2.30
C ASN A 330 -12.41 -17.82 -1.16
N LEU A 331 -12.09 -16.55 -0.98
CA LEU A 331 -11.32 -16.10 0.18
C LEU A 331 -12.12 -16.39 1.47
N PRO A 332 -11.43 -16.63 2.59
CA PRO A 332 -12.11 -16.92 3.84
C PRO A 332 -12.90 -15.71 4.34
N THR A 333 -13.82 -15.96 5.27
CA THR A 333 -14.47 -14.92 6.08
C THR A 333 -13.84 -14.92 7.46
N ARG A 334 -13.87 -13.80 8.20
CA ARG A 334 -13.38 -13.70 9.60
C ARG A 334 -11.88 -13.92 9.76
N TYR A 335 -11.10 -13.05 9.13
CA TYR A 335 -9.64 -12.97 9.23
C TYR A 335 -9.22 -11.50 9.09
N GLY A 336 -8.01 -11.16 9.51
CA GLY A 336 -7.54 -9.77 9.54
C GLY A 336 -6.27 -9.53 8.72
N ILE A 337 -5.73 -8.34 8.91
CA ILE A 337 -4.48 -7.84 8.32
C ILE A 337 -3.48 -7.61 9.47
N PRO A 338 -2.65 -8.62 9.81
CA PRO A 338 -1.65 -8.51 10.88
C PRO A 338 -0.70 -7.31 10.75
N PHE A 339 -0.42 -6.87 9.51
CA PHE A 339 0.50 -5.75 9.26
C PHE A 339 -0.03 -4.40 9.80
N LEU A 340 -1.35 -4.26 10.00
CA LEU A 340 -1.93 -3.03 10.56
C LEU A 340 -1.39 -2.73 11.98
N ARG A 341 -1.08 -3.76 12.77
CA ARG A 341 -0.45 -3.60 14.09
C ARG A 341 1.02 -3.21 14.02
N ARG A 342 1.59 -3.04 12.84
CA ARG A 342 2.98 -2.64 12.60
C ARG A 342 3.10 -1.28 11.93
N LEU A 343 1.98 -0.60 11.65
CA LEU A 343 2.00 0.78 11.15
C LEU A 343 2.34 1.74 12.29
N GLY A 344 3.30 2.63 12.05
CA GLY A 344 3.79 3.56 13.07
C GLY A 344 4.89 2.98 13.94
N SER A 345 5.86 3.82 14.31
CA SER A 345 7.02 3.47 15.12
C SER A 345 7.15 4.44 16.31
N ASN A 346 8.00 4.14 17.31
CA ASN A 346 8.12 5.00 18.51
C ASN A 346 8.50 6.46 18.21
N SER A 347 9.19 6.73 17.08
CA SER A 347 9.47 8.10 16.63
C SER A 347 8.27 8.83 16.06
N ASP A 348 7.19 8.10 15.77
CA ASP A 348 6.00 8.53 15.04
C ASP A 348 4.74 8.42 15.92
N GLN A 349 4.88 8.46 17.24
CA GLN A 349 3.73 8.45 18.14
C GLN A 349 2.90 9.76 18.07
N HIS A 350 3.53 10.86 17.63
CA HIS A 350 2.91 12.17 17.42
C HIS A 350 2.13 12.68 18.64
N SER A 351 0.84 12.97 18.50
CA SER A 351 -0.02 13.51 19.58
C SER A 351 -0.65 12.42 20.45
N PHE A 352 -0.47 11.15 20.12
CA PHE A 352 -1.02 10.02 20.87
C PHE A 352 -0.22 9.71 22.15
N PRO A 353 -0.86 9.13 23.18
CA PRO A 353 -0.19 8.74 24.43
C PRO A 353 0.67 7.48 24.29
N ASP A 354 0.37 6.60 23.33
CA ASP A 354 1.09 5.36 23.04
C ASP A 354 0.88 4.90 21.58
N LEU A 355 1.69 3.96 21.11
CA LEU A 355 1.59 3.40 19.76
C LEU A 355 0.32 2.61 19.53
N LYS A 356 -0.17 1.93 20.56
CA LYS A 356 -1.43 1.19 20.50
C LYS A 356 -2.56 2.10 20.03
N THR A 357 -2.70 3.27 20.63
CA THR A 357 -3.79 4.22 20.32
C THR A 357 -3.65 4.78 18.90
N LEU A 358 -2.43 5.13 18.48
CA LEU A 358 -2.14 5.53 17.09
C LEU A 358 -2.56 4.44 16.09
N ARG A 359 -2.17 3.19 16.33
CA ARG A 359 -2.49 2.08 15.42
C ARG A 359 -3.99 1.85 15.32
N LYS A 360 -4.71 1.94 16.44
CA LYS A 360 -6.18 1.86 16.45
C LYS A 360 -6.83 3.00 15.69
N GLN A 361 -6.30 4.22 15.80
CA GLN A 361 -6.73 5.36 14.98
C GLN A 361 -6.60 5.07 13.48
N ILE A 362 -5.47 4.51 13.04
CA ILE A 362 -5.25 4.16 11.62
C ILE A 362 -6.25 3.11 11.16
N ILE A 363 -6.49 2.09 11.98
CA ILE A 363 -7.43 1.01 11.66
C ILE A 363 -8.88 1.52 11.64
N ALA A 364 -9.24 2.44 12.54
CA ALA A 364 -10.55 3.10 12.54
C ALA A 364 -10.75 3.94 11.26
N ASN A 365 -9.73 4.71 10.85
CA ASN A 365 -9.76 5.46 9.59
C ASN A 365 -9.92 4.54 8.36
N LEU A 366 -9.30 3.34 8.37
CA LEU A 366 -9.48 2.36 7.31
C LEU A 366 -10.92 1.80 7.29
N ASN A 367 -11.52 1.55 8.46
CA ASN A 367 -12.90 1.07 8.54
C ASN A 367 -13.90 2.11 8.02
N ASP A 368 -13.84 3.35 8.52
CA ASP A 368 -14.78 4.42 8.16
C ASP A 368 -14.64 4.84 6.68
N TYR A 369 -13.48 4.58 6.06
CA TYR A 369 -13.36 4.73 4.61
C TYR A 369 -14.23 3.71 3.85
N CYS A 370 -14.34 2.49 4.37
CA CYS A 370 -14.87 1.31 3.67
C CYS A 370 -16.30 0.94 4.02
N ASP A 371 -16.75 1.23 5.25
CA ASP A 371 -18.09 0.89 5.71
C ASP A 371 -19.15 1.81 5.09
N ASN A 372 -20.44 1.56 5.34
CA ASN A 372 -21.51 2.23 4.60
C ASN A 372 -22.16 3.39 5.35
N ASP A 373 -21.72 3.69 6.58
CA ASP A 373 -22.40 4.66 7.42
C ASP A 373 -21.65 6.00 7.48
N SER A 374 -21.86 6.79 8.52
CA SER A 374 -21.21 8.10 8.68
C SER A 374 -20.98 8.36 10.17
N ILE A 375 -20.71 7.29 10.90
CA ILE A 375 -20.58 7.23 12.35
C ILE A 375 -19.12 6.85 12.64
N PRO A 376 -18.33 7.77 13.22
CA PRO A 376 -16.92 7.49 13.46
C PRO A 376 -16.66 6.23 14.29
N THR A 377 -15.76 5.36 13.82
CA THR A 377 -15.32 4.20 14.60
C THR A 377 -14.47 4.64 15.78
N SER A 378 -14.94 4.38 17.02
CA SER A 378 -14.27 4.84 18.24
C SER A 378 -14.49 3.90 19.43
N ASP A 379 -13.52 3.85 20.34
CA ASP A 379 -13.61 3.11 21.61
C ASP A 379 -14.74 3.59 22.53
N VAL A 380 -15.19 4.83 22.34
CA VAL A 380 -16.38 5.37 22.98
C VAL A 380 -17.43 5.58 21.91
N SER A 381 -18.59 4.96 22.05
CA SER A 381 -19.70 5.13 21.09
C SER A 381 -20.02 6.61 20.84
N PRO A 382 -20.08 7.07 19.58
CA PRO A 382 -20.37 8.48 19.23
C PRO A 382 -21.69 9.02 19.79
N ALA A 383 -22.66 8.16 20.08
CA ALA A 383 -23.91 8.55 20.75
C ALA A 383 -23.69 9.08 22.19
N ASN A 384 -22.56 8.76 22.82
CA ASN A 384 -22.25 9.13 24.21
C ASN A 384 -21.34 10.36 24.32
N TRP A 385 -20.73 10.83 23.23
CA TRP A 385 -19.72 11.89 23.25
C TRP A 385 -20.22 13.20 23.87
N LYS A 386 -21.48 13.57 23.58
CA LYS A 386 -22.12 14.75 24.20
C LYS A 386 -22.12 14.67 25.73
N THR A 387 -22.36 13.49 26.30
CA THR A 387 -22.35 13.33 27.76
C THR A 387 -20.93 13.23 28.32
N ALA A 388 -19.98 12.74 27.52
CA ALA A 388 -18.59 12.51 27.93
C ALA A 388 -17.83 13.80 28.29
N ILE A 389 -18.16 14.94 27.67
CA ILE A 389 -17.49 16.24 27.96
C ILE A 389 -17.66 16.70 29.43
N SER A 390 -18.68 16.18 30.12
CA SER A 390 -18.96 16.45 31.53
C SER A 390 -18.37 15.42 32.51
N GLN A 391 -17.73 14.37 31.98
CA GLN A 391 -17.20 13.23 32.74
C GLN A 391 -15.67 13.29 32.83
N SER A 392 -15.07 12.31 33.52
CA SER A 392 -13.61 12.16 33.61
C SER A 392 -13.00 11.78 32.26
N SER A 393 -11.70 12.03 32.10
CA SER A 393 -10.96 11.76 30.86
C SER A 393 -10.95 10.30 30.40
N SER A 394 -11.28 9.35 31.28
CA SER A 394 -11.49 7.93 30.95
C SER A 394 -12.74 7.66 30.11
N SER A 395 -13.66 8.62 30.03
CA SER A 395 -14.90 8.52 29.24
C SER A 395 -14.78 9.19 27.89
N TRP A 396 -13.63 9.80 27.59
CA TRP A 396 -13.37 10.47 26.32
C TRP A 396 -12.84 9.45 25.31
N PRO A 397 -13.21 9.56 24.03
CA PRO A 397 -12.57 8.81 22.96
C PRO A 397 -11.05 8.89 23.04
N THR A 398 -10.37 7.77 22.86
CA THR A 398 -8.90 7.74 22.73
C THR A 398 -8.45 7.70 21.28
N TYR A 399 -9.32 7.21 20.39
CA TYR A 399 -9.21 7.28 18.93
C TYR A 399 -10.59 7.47 18.31
N THR A 400 -10.66 8.04 17.11
CA THR A 400 -11.90 8.26 16.36
C THR A 400 -11.63 8.23 14.87
N GLY A 401 -12.22 7.29 14.14
CA GLY A 401 -12.08 7.27 12.69
C GLY A 401 -12.60 8.53 11.99
N ASN A 402 -12.28 8.66 10.71
CA ASN A 402 -12.56 9.85 9.91
C ASN A 402 -13.74 9.62 8.98
N GLU A 403 -14.74 10.47 9.12
CA GLU A 403 -15.98 10.37 8.37
C GLU A 403 -16.19 11.53 7.40
N LYS A 404 -17.06 11.33 6.40
CA LYS A 404 -17.44 12.38 5.45
C LYS A 404 -18.35 13.44 6.09
N THR A 405 -17.79 14.23 7.02
CA THR A 405 -18.50 15.22 7.83
C THR A 405 -17.74 16.55 7.89
N TRP A 406 -18.33 17.55 8.56
CA TRP A 406 -17.65 18.80 8.89
C TRP A 406 -16.81 18.61 10.16
N TYR A 407 -15.66 19.28 10.24
CA TYR A 407 -14.76 19.21 11.39
C TYR A 407 -14.69 20.52 12.16
N ILE A 408 -14.36 20.46 13.44
CA ILE A 408 -14.08 21.64 14.28
C ILE A 408 -12.73 22.24 13.84
N ASN A 409 -12.70 23.52 13.46
CA ASN A 409 -11.53 24.12 12.85
C ASN A 409 -10.82 25.17 13.72
N GLU A 410 -11.57 26.08 14.34
CA GLU A 410 -11.05 27.16 15.17
C GLU A 410 -12.04 27.50 16.29
N VAL A 411 -11.55 27.87 17.47
CA VAL A 411 -12.39 28.42 18.55
C VAL A 411 -11.80 29.70 19.14
N ALA A 412 -12.67 30.60 19.58
CA ALA A 412 -12.28 31.86 20.22
C ALA A 412 -13.31 32.32 21.26
N LEU A 413 -12.89 33.25 22.11
CA LEU A 413 -13.72 33.93 23.11
C LEU A 413 -13.75 35.42 22.78
N GLY A 414 -14.94 36.01 22.67
CA GLY A 414 -15.13 37.45 22.55
C GLY A 414 -15.67 38.03 23.85
N LEU A 415 -15.14 39.16 24.32
CA LEU A 415 -15.63 39.88 25.50
C LEU A 415 -16.13 41.26 25.08
N ASP A 416 -17.41 41.54 25.26
CA ASP A 416 -17.98 42.88 25.08
C ASP A 416 -17.99 43.63 26.41
N VAL A 417 -17.41 44.82 26.44
CA VAL A 417 -17.23 45.62 27.65
C VAL A 417 -18.03 46.91 27.61
N ALA A 418 -19.02 47.04 28.50
CA ALA A 418 -19.90 48.20 28.61
C ALA A 418 -19.74 48.90 29.98
N PRO A 419 -19.05 50.05 30.04
CA PRO A 419 -18.89 50.81 31.28
C PRO A 419 -20.01 51.83 31.54
N GLU A 420 -20.41 51.97 32.80
CA GLU A 420 -21.35 52.96 33.31
C GLU A 420 -20.68 53.80 34.41
N VAL A 421 -20.83 55.13 34.36
CA VAL A 421 -20.16 56.05 35.30
C VAL A 421 -21.20 56.89 36.01
N SER A 422 -21.34 56.78 37.33
CA SER A 422 -22.31 57.57 38.09
C SER A 422 -21.62 58.57 39.00
N VAL A 423 -21.95 59.86 38.85
CA VAL A 423 -21.46 60.92 39.74
C VAL A 423 -22.63 61.71 40.29
N SER A 424 -22.74 61.78 41.62
CA SER A 424 -23.77 62.55 42.32
C SER A 424 -23.17 63.29 43.51
N VAL A 425 -23.83 64.34 43.99
CA VAL A 425 -23.41 65.08 45.17
C VAL A 425 -24.60 65.24 46.10
N SER A 426 -24.48 64.78 47.34
CA SER A 426 -25.48 64.96 48.40
C SER A 426 -24.95 65.92 49.45
N GLY A 427 -25.43 67.17 49.44
CA GLY A 427 -24.91 68.23 50.29
C GLY A 427 -23.48 68.61 49.90
N THR A 428 -22.49 68.20 50.70
CA THR A 428 -21.06 68.41 50.45
C THR A 428 -20.30 67.11 50.13
N THR A 429 -20.98 65.96 50.13
CA THR A 429 -20.37 64.64 49.91
C THR A 429 -20.59 64.20 48.46
N PRO A 430 -19.54 64.13 47.63
CA PRO A 430 -19.63 63.52 46.31
C PRO A 430 -19.67 62.00 46.43
N LYS A 431 -20.46 61.36 45.56
CA LYS A 431 -20.47 59.93 45.31
C LYS A 431 -20.09 59.71 43.85
N ALA A 432 -18.98 59.02 43.61
CA ALA A 432 -18.44 58.76 42.27
C ALA A 432 -18.16 57.27 42.11
N THR A 433 -18.93 56.59 41.27
CA THR A 433 -18.83 55.15 41.07
C THR A 433 -18.70 54.78 39.61
N VAL A 434 -18.01 53.67 39.36
CA VAL A 434 -17.89 53.07 38.03
C VAL A 434 -18.41 51.64 38.12
N LYS A 435 -19.36 51.32 37.26
CA LYS A 435 -19.84 49.96 37.04
C LYS A 435 -19.35 49.47 35.68
N LEU A 436 -18.90 48.23 35.65
CA LEU A 436 -18.43 47.56 34.44
C LEU A 436 -19.34 46.37 34.18
N GLU A 437 -19.88 46.26 32.96
CA GLU A 437 -20.54 45.05 32.50
C GLU A 437 -19.67 44.39 31.43
N ILE A 438 -19.43 43.09 31.58
CA ILE A 438 -18.70 42.28 30.59
C ILE A 438 -19.60 41.14 30.15
N GLU A 439 -19.91 41.08 28.86
CA GLU A 439 -20.70 40.03 28.24
C GLU A 439 -19.77 39.15 27.38
N PRO A 440 -19.46 37.93 27.82
CA PRO A 440 -18.65 37.01 27.03
C PRO A 440 -19.47 36.39 25.90
N SER A 441 -18.78 35.96 24.86
CA SER A 441 -19.29 35.17 23.76
C SER A 441 -18.28 34.07 23.42
N TYR A 442 -18.78 32.88 23.11
CA TYR A 442 -17.96 31.80 22.59
C TYR A 442 -18.18 31.69 21.09
N ILE A 443 -17.10 31.47 20.35
CA ILE A 443 -17.08 31.45 18.89
C ILE A 443 -16.46 30.13 18.46
N ALA A 444 -17.10 29.46 17.51
CA ALA A 444 -16.57 28.25 16.89
C ALA A 444 -16.69 28.34 15.37
N GLU A 445 -15.70 27.79 14.69
CA GLU A 445 -15.65 27.64 13.24
C GLU A 445 -15.56 26.16 12.88
N LEU A 446 -16.32 25.77 11.86
CA LEU A 446 -16.27 24.46 11.24
C LEU A 446 -15.70 24.59 9.83
N ILE A 447 -15.03 23.52 9.38
CA ILE A 447 -14.46 23.38 8.04
C ILE A 447 -15.06 22.19 7.31
N ASP A 448 -15.30 22.38 6.01
CA ASP A 448 -15.67 21.32 5.07
C ASP A 448 -14.51 21.07 4.10
N ILE A 449 -13.88 19.90 4.25
CA ILE A 449 -12.79 19.45 3.38
C ILE A 449 -13.28 18.53 2.24
N TYR A 450 -14.55 18.10 2.29
CA TYR A 450 -15.13 17.12 1.36
C TYR A 450 -16.14 17.74 0.38
N ASN A 451 -16.45 19.04 0.50
CA ASN A 451 -17.45 19.75 -0.29
C ASN A 451 -18.82 19.07 -0.20
N ILE A 452 -19.29 18.89 1.03
CA ILE A 452 -20.54 18.21 1.36
C ILE A 452 -21.70 19.11 0.95
N THR A 453 -22.43 18.67 -0.08
CA THR A 453 -23.60 19.40 -0.61
C THR A 453 -24.89 19.07 0.13
N GLU A 454 -24.88 18.02 0.95
CA GLU A 454 -26.01 17.62 1.78
C GLU A 454 -26.20 18.59 2.95
N ALA A 455 -27.46 18.92 3.25
CA ALA A 455 -27.79 19.82 4.34
C ALA A 455 -27.66 19.07 5.68
N HIS A 456 -26.51 19.17 6.32
CA HIS A 456 -26.32 18.74 7.70
C HIS A 456 -26.41 19.92 8.67
N ASP A 457 -27.30 19.78 9.66
CA ASP A 457 -27.37 20.67 10.81
C ASP A 457 -26.48 20.11 11.93
N TYR A 458 -25.42 20.85 12.24
CA TYR A 458 -24.47 20.49 13.30
C TYR A 458 -24.64 21.38 14.53
N LYS A 459 -24.33 20.80 15.69
CA LYS A 459 -24.20 21.51 16.95
C LYS A 459 -22.84 21.24 17.55
N PHE A 460 -22.18 22.31 17.97
CA PHE A 460 -20.97 22.28 18.76
C PHE A 460 -21.32 22.42 20.23
N GLU A 461 -20.64 21.66 21.10
CA GLU A 461 -20.80 21.80 22.53
C GLU A 461 -19.48 21.65 23.30
N THR A 462 -19.32 22.46 24.34
CA THR A 462 -18.24 22.36 25.32
C THR A 462 -18.71 22.89 26.69
N LEU A 463 -17.86 22.81 27.70
CA LEU A 463 -18.09 23.42 29.01
C LEU A 463 -17.00 24.46 29.28
N LEU A 464 -17.40 25.70 29.52
CA LEU A 464 -16.53 26.72 30.06
C LEU A 464 -16.48 26.56 31.59
N LYS A 465 -15.30 26.21 32.10
CA LYS A 465 -15.09 25.88 33.53
C LYS A 465 -14.63 27.07 34.34
N GLN A 466 -13.90 27.99 33.72
CA GLN A 466 -13.35 29.18 34.36
C GLN A 466 -13.20 30.29 33.33
N LEU A 467 -13.49 31.52 33.73
CA LEU A 467 -13.18 32.75 32.99
C LEU A 467 -12.98 33.88 33.99
N ASP A 468 -11.72 34.22 34.22
CA ASP A 468 -11.30 35.23 35.20
C ASP A 468 -10.49 36.32 34.51
N ALA A 469 -10.84 37.58 34.77
CA ALA A 469 -10.15 38.75 34.29
C ALA A 469 -9.79 39.70 35.43
N THR A 470 -8.54 40.16 35.44
CA THR A 470 -8.11 41.27 36.31
C THR A 470 -8.17 42.55 35.51
N ILE A 471 -8.95 43.54 35.98
CA ILE A 471 -9.15 44.81 35.28
C ILE A 471 -8.78 45.96 36.21
N GLU A 472 -7.89 46.82 35.75
CA GLU A 472 -7.60 48.10 36.39
C GLU A 472 -8.43 49.20 35.73
N VAL A 473 -9.15 49.96 36.55
CA VAL A 473 -9.95 51.10 36.12
C VAL A 473 -9.30 52.36 36.66
N SER A 474 -8.89 53.27 35.77
CA SER A 474 -8.32 54.57 36.11
C SER A 474 -9.29 55.70 35.78
N ILE A 475 -9.41 56.69 36.65
CA ILE A 475 -10.22 57.90 36.43
C ILE A 475 -9.39 59.18 36.48
N ASN A 476 -9.81 60.16 35.68
CA ASN A 476 -9.51 61.57 35.88
C ASN A 476 -10.81 62.31 36.14
N GLY A 477 -10.75 63.37 36.94
CA GLY A 477 -11.93 64.14 37.29
C GLY A 477 -11.62 65.49 37.87
N GLU A 478 -12.69 66.16 38.27
CA GLU A 478 -12.62 67.49 38.86
C GLU A 478 -13.67 67.64 39.95
N LEU A 479 -13.27 68.22 41.08
CA LEU A 479 -14.16 68.68 42.14
C LEU A 479 -14.09 70.21 42.20
N THR A 480 -15.23 70.88 42.07
CA THR A 480 -15.35 72.33 42.24
C THR A 480 -16.24 72.67 43.42
N TYR A 481 -15.88 73.67 44.22
CA TYR A 481 -16.67 74.14 45.36
C TYR A 481 -16.42 75.63 45.62
N GLN A 482 -17.31 76.26 46.37
CA GLN A 482 -17.18 77.64 46.85
C GLN A 482 -17.16 77.63 48.38
N LEU A 483 -16.52 78.61 49.01
CA LEU A 483 -16.58 78.79 50.45
C LEU A 483 -17.68 79.80 50.79
N LEU A 484 -18.41 79.60 51.87
CA LEU A 484 -19.45 80.52 52.29
C LEU A 484 -18.85 81.92 52.53
N GLY A 485 -19.19 82.89 51.67
CA GLY A 485 -18.68 84.28 51.73
C GLY A 485 -17.53 84.60 50.76
N ASP A 486 -17.05 83.63 49.97
CA ASP A 486 -16.05 83.82 48.89
C ASP A 486 -16.67 83.39 47.54
N PRO A 487 -16.86 84.31 46.58
CA PRO A 487 -17.42 83.97 45.27
C PRO A 487 -16.44 83.20 44.36
N GLY A 488 -15.16 83.06 44.76
CA GLY A 488 -14.16 82.30 44.01
C GLY A 488 -14.48 80.80 43.96
N THR A 489 -14.56 80.23 42.75
CA THR A 489 -14.70 78.78 42.57
C THR A 489 -13.33 78.14 42.76
N LYS A 490 -13.18 77.32 43.80
CA LYS A 490 -12.00 76.47 44.02
C LYS A 490 -12.14 75.17 43.24
N LYS A 491 -11.01 74.64 42.77
CA LYS A 491 -10.94 73.44 41.93
C LYS A 491 -9.88 72.49 42.47
N VAL A 492 -10.24 71.21 42.59
CA VAL A 492 -9.32 70.10 42.85
C VAL A 492 -9.33 69.20 41.62
N SER A 493 -8.16 68.97 41.05
CA SER A 493 -7.98 68.03 39.94
C SER A 493 -7.72 66.62 40.50
N ILE A 494 -8.48 65.65 40.02
CA ILE A 494 -8.28 64.23 40.31
C ILE A 494 -7.56 63.65 39.10
N THR A 495 -6.36 63.11 39.31
CA THR A 495 -5.51 62.62 38.21
C THR A 495 -5.07 61.19 38.46
N ASN A 496 -5.36 60.31 37.49
CA ASN A 496 -4.91 58.93 37.37
C ASN A 496 -5.13 58.10 38.65
N LYS A 497 -6.34 58.16 39.20
CA LYS A 497 -6.71 57.34 40.36
C LYS A 497 -7.22 56.00 39.86
N SER A 498 -6.60 54.92 40.34
CA SER A 498 -6.87 53.56 39.86
C SER A 498 -7.42 52.67 40.96
N GLN A 499 -8.31 51.77 40.58
CA GLN A 499 -8.71 50.61 41.38
C GLN A 499 -8.70 49.37 40.51
N THR A 500 -8.32 48.23 41.09
CA THR A 500 -8.34 46.93 40.42
C THR A 500 -9.56 46.14 40.87
N VAL A 501 -10.25 45.54 39.91
CA VAL A 501 -11.39 44.65 40.14
C VAL A 501 -11.12 43.29 39.49
N GLN A 502 -11.56 42.24 40.17
CA GLN A 502 -11.61 40.90 39.61
C GLN A 502 -13.00 40.71 39.00
N ALA A 503 -13.04 40.41 37.71
CA ALA A 503 -14.24 40.01 37.00
C ALA A 503 -14.16 38.49 36.82
N ALA A 504 -15.11 37.78 37.39
CA ALA A 504 -15.17 36.33 37.30
C ALA A 504 -16.57 35.90 36.87
N MET A 505 -16.65 34.79 36.14
CA MET A 505 -17.93 34.17 35.85
C MET A 505 -18.47 33.50 37.12
N ASP A 506 -19.77 33.64 37.40
CA ASP A 506 -20.43 33.00 38.53
C ASP A 506 -20.74 31.52 38.23
N ILE A 507 -19.70 30.71 38.16
CA ILE A 507 -19.81 29.31 37.77
C ILE A 507 -19.86 28.44 39.03
N ALA A 508 -21.03 27.88 39.34
CA ALA A 508 -21.16 26.93 40.43
C ALA A 508 -20.65 25.52 40.07
N ALA A 509 -20.63 25.13 38.77
CA ALA A 509 -20.30 23.75 38.35
C ALA A 509 -19.85 23.56 36.86
N SER A 510 -19.51 24.63 36.12
CA SER A 510 -19.28 24.78 34.65
C SER A 510 -20.48 25.39 33.90
N GLN A 511 -20.21 26.22 32.89
CA GLN A 511 -21.22 26.78 31.99
C GLN A 511 -21.24 25.97 30.68
N SER A 512 -22.38 25.38 30.34
CA SER A 512 -22.55 24.73 29.03
C SER A 512 -22.59 25.78 27.92
N VAL A 513 -21.86 25.49 26.84
CA VAL A 513 -21.75 26.32 25.65
C VAL A 513 -22.21 25.47 24.48
N GLU A 514 -23.40 25.76 23.95
CA GLU A 514 -23.95 25.10 22.75
C GLU A 514 -24.04 26.13 21.63
N ILE A 515 -23.49 25.81 20.46
CA ILE A 515 -23.56 26.64 19.24
C ILE A 515 -24.26 25.82 18.15
N ASP A 516 -25.35 26.38 17.62
CA ASP A 516 -26.14 25.79 16.54
C ASP A 516 -25.70 26.36 15.19
N PHE A 517 -25.30 25.50 14.26
CA PHE A 517 -24.84 25.91 12.93
C PHE A 517 -25.96 25.92 11.87
N ALA A 518 -27.22 25.61 12.21
CA ALA A 518 -28.35 25.67 11.27
C ALA A 518 -28.60 27.09 10.72
N ASN A 519 -28.30 28.12 11.52
CA ASN A 519 -28.44 29.54 11.13
C ASN A 519 -27.08 30.25 10.98
N SER A 520 -26.00 29.50 10.74
CA SER A 520 -24.65 30.05 10.63
C SER A 520 -24.44 30.85 9.35
N ILE A 521 -23.48 31.78 9.37
CA ILE A 521 -23.04 32.49 8.16
C ILE A 521 -22.14 31.53 7.37
N THR A 522 -22.67 31.00 6.27
CA THR A 522 -21.90 30.15 5.37
C THR A 522 -21.11 31.02 4.40
N ASN A 523 -19.81 30.76 4.29
CA ASN A 523 -19.00 31.31 3.22
C ASN A 523 -18.99 30.37 2.03
N ASN A 524 -18.91 30.93 0.82
CA ASN A 524 -18.69 30.17 -0.41
C ASN A 524 -17.28 29.53 -0.49
N SER A 525 -16.61 29.31 0.64
CA SER A 525 -15.22 28.87 0.74
C SER A 525 -15.04 27.64 1.64
N GLY A 526 -16.11 26.93 2.02
CA GLY A 526 -16.02 25.71 2.85
C GLY A 526 -15.85 25.95 4.34
N TYR A 527 -16.21 27.14 4.84
CA TYR A 527 -16.15 27.51 6.25
C TYR A 527 -17.51 27.99 6.77
N LYS A 528 -17.86 27.59 8.00
CA LYS A 528 -19.02 28.10 8.74
C LYS A 528 -18.59 28.52 10.13
N ALA A 529 -18.88 29.76 10.52
CA ALA A 529 -18.63 30.25 11.86
C ALA A 529 -19.93 30.69 12.52
N ASN A 530 -20.03 30.48 13.83
CA ASN A 530 -21.12 31.02 14.63
C ASN A 530 -20.66 31.28 16.08
N SER A 531 -21.50 31.98 16.84
CA SER A 531 -21.22 32.31 18.24
C SER A 531 -22.47 32.24 19.12
N VAL A 532 -22.23 32.12 20.43
CA VAL A 532 -23.27 32.21 21.45
C VAL A 532 -22.84 33.17 22.55
N LYS A 533 -23.77 33.99 23.02
CA LYS A 533 -23.55 34.86 24.18
C LYS A 533 -23.63 34.06 25.46
N LEU A 534 -22.73 34.35 26.39
CA LEU A 534 -22.63 33.71 27.70
C LEU A 534 -23.13 34.67 28.80
N PRO A 535 -23.44 34.16 30.01
CA PRO A 535 -23.81 35.02 31.13
C PRO A 535 -22.76 36.08 31.43
N LYS A 536 -23.21 37.30 31.75
CA LYS A 536 -22.34 38.42 32.11
C LYS A 536 -21.46 38.07 33.32
N LEU A 537 -20.22 38.57 33.31
CA LEU A 537 -19.32 38.40 34.45
C LEU A 537 -19.80 39.23 35.65
N LYS A 538 -19.61 38.71 36.87
CA LYS A 538 -19.89 39.45 38.09
C LYS A 538 -18.76 40.44 38.35
N ILE A 539 -19.12 41.71 38.48
CA ILE A 539 -18.19 42.79 38.78
C ILE A 539 -18.80 43.67 39.87
N ASN A 540 -18.02 43.94 40.92
CA ASN A 540 -18.44 44.88 41.95
C ASN A 540 -18.31 46.32 41.42
N GLU A 541 -19.26 47.17 41.81
CA GLU A 541 -19.18 48.60 41.57
C GLU A 541 -17.92 49.17 42.25
N LEU A 542 -17.10 49.90 41.49
CA LEU A 542 -15.89 50.54 42.00
C LEU A 542 -16.24 51.92 42.55
N ASP A 543 -15.89 52.17 43.81
CA ASP A 543 -16.21 53.41 44.51
C ASP A 543 -14.98 54.33 44.61
N PHE A 544 -14.99 55.41 43.84
CA PHE A 544 -13.96 56.44 43.82
C PHE A 544 -14.33 57.68 44.66
N SER A 545 -15.41 57.64 45.44
CA SER A 545 -15.92 58.80 46.18
C SER A 545 -14.86 59.43 47.10
N ASN A 546 -13.99 58.61 47.70
CA ASN A 546 -12.90 59.06 48.57
C ASN A 546 -11.80 59.87 47.85
N GLU A 547 -11.73 59.80 46.53
CA GLU A 547 -10.77 60.57 45.73
C GLU A 547 -11.26 62.03 45.52
N PHE A 548 -12.56 62.27 45.68
CA PHE A 548 -13.17 63.59 45.52
C PHE A 548 -13.34 64.27 46.90
N THR A 549 -12.23 64.59 47.55
CA THR A 549 -12.24 65.22 48.88
C THR A 549 -11.95 66.72 48.83
N ILE A 550 -12.69 67.48 49.66
CA ILE A 550 -12.39 68.90 49.89
C ILE A 550 -11.16 68.98 50.80
N PRO A 551 -10.12 69.77 50.46
CA PRO A 551 -8.93 69.93 51.29
C PRO A 551 -9.27 70.29 52.74
N ALA A 552 -8.56 69.68 53.70
CA ALA A 552 -8.83 69.86 55.12
C ALA A 552 -8.81 71.34 55.58
N ALA A 553 -7.97 72.16 54.94
CA ALA A 553 -7.88 73.60 55.19
C ALA A 553 -9.16 74.38 54.82
N ASP A 554 -9.98 73.82 53.93
CA ASP A 554 -11.21 74.43 53.41
C ASP A 554 -12.48 73.77 53.99
N ALA A 555 -12.39 72.55 54.52
CA ALA A 555 -13.52 71.80 55.07
C ALA A 555 -14.21 72.51 56.25
N GLY A 556 -13.46 73.26 57.06
CA GLY A 556 -13.99 74.05 58.19
C GLY A 556 -14.72 75.33 57.79
N ASN A 557 -14.62 75.75 56.52
CA ASN A 557 -15.12 77.04 56.03
C ASN A 557 -16.49 76.92 55.32
N SER A 558 -17.30 75.92 55.70
CA SER A 558 -18.65 75.69 55.17
C SER A 558 -18.73 75.70 53.64
N PRO A 559 -18.18 74.68 52.95
CA PRO A 559 -18.22 74.60 51.50
C PRO A 559 -19.66 74.54 50.96
N THR A 560 -19.91 75.24 49.85
CA THR A 560 -21.19 75.34 49.13
C THR A 560 -20.98 75.12 47.63
N ASN A 561 -22.06 74.88 46.87
CA ASN A 561 -22.01 74.66 45.42
C ASN A 561 -21.02 73.57 44.97
N VAL A 562 -20.91 72.48 45.75
CA VAL A 562 -20.02 71.36 45.44
C VAL A 562 -20.53 70.65 44.18
N LYS A 563 -19.65 70.51 43.18
CA LYS A 563 -19.88 69.73 41.97
C LYS A 563 -18.67 68.82 41.74
N ALA A 564 -18.93 67.55 41.47
CA ALA A 564 -17.92 66.59 41.07
C ALA A 564 -18.23 66.09 39.66
N LYS A 565 -17.19 65.82 38.87
CA LYS A 565 -17.30 65.15 37.59
C LYS A 565 -16.10 64.23 37.35
N ILE A 566 -16.36 63.07 36.77
CA ILE A 566 -15.32 62.27 36.12
C ILE A 566 -15.21 62.80 34.69
N THR A 567 -14.01 63.16 34.26
CA THR A 567 -13.76 63.74 32.93
C THR A 567 -13.33 62.69 31.93
N THR A 568 -12.46 61.75 32.35
CA THR A 568 -12.03 60.63 31.52
C THR A 568 -11.88 59.36 32.34
N ILE A 569 -12.04 58.22 31.70
CA ILE A 569 -11.85 56.89 32.27
C ILE A 569 -10.98 56.02 31.37
N ARG A 570 -10.23 55.09 31.94
CA ARG A 570 -9.42 54.10 31.22
C ARG A 570 -9.60 52.73 31.85
N PHE A 571 -9.66 51.70 31.01
CA PHE A 571 -9.77 50.30 31.42
C PHE A 571 -8.57 49.53 30.90
N GLU A 572 -7.89 48.81 31.78
CA GLU A 572 -6.70 48.04 31.46
C GLU A 572 -6.88 46.60 31.93
N ILE A 573 -6.87 45.65 30.99
CA ILE A 573 -6.88 44.23 31.30
C ILE A 573 -5.44 43.85 31.66
N LYS A 574 -5.24 43.40 32.89
CA LYS A 574 -3.93 43.02 33.43
C LYS A 574 -3.66 41.53 33.33
N SER A 575 -4.71 40.71 33.33
CA SER A 575 -4.61 39.26 33.13
C SER A 575 -5.95 38.72 32.67
N LEU A 576 -5.92 37.69 31.84
CA LEU A 576 -7.08 36.88 31.49
C LEU A 576 -6.72 35.40 31.59
N LYS A 577 -7.59 34.63 32.24
CA LYS A 577 -7.43 33.18 32.44
C LYS A 577 -8.74 32.49 32.11
N PHE A 578 -8.68 31.38 31.40
CA PHE A 578 -9.87 30.57 31.16
C PHE A 578 -9.52 29.08 31.10
N LYS A 579 -10.55 28.26 31.31
CA LYS A 579 -10.45 26.81 31.35
C LYS A 579 -11.59 26.20 30.55
N LEU A 580 -11.26 25.29 29.63
CA LEU A 580 -12.21 24.62 28.76
C LEU A 580 -12.26 23.12 29.09
N ALA A 581 -13.43 22.52 28.89
CA ALA A 581 -13.58 21.08 28.80
C ALA A 581 -13.36 20.61 27.36
N PRO A 582 -13.40 19.29 27.08
CA PRO A 582 -13.41 18.78 25.72
C PRO A 582 -14.50 19.41 24.85
N MET A 583 -14.31 19.32 23.55
CA MET A 583 -15.24 19.85 22.55
C MET A 583 -15.82 18.69 21.76
N VAL A 584 -17.10 18.79 21.41
CA VAL A 584 -17.79 17.80 20.61
C VAL A 584 -18.61 18.49 19.52
N LEU A 585 -18.58 17.92 18.33
CA LEU A 585 -19.49 18.24 17.24
C LEU A 585 -20.44 17.06 17.03
N TYR A 586 -21.73 17.33 16.89
CA TYR A 586 -22.73 16.29 16.70
C TYR A 586 -23.88 16.75 15.79
N THR A 587 -24.61 15.79 15.25
CA THR A 587 -25.78 16.04 14.39
C THR A 587 -27.03 16.37 15.20
N THR A 588 -27.87 17.30 14.74
CA THR A 588 -29.07 17.75 15.49
C THR A 588 -30.15 16.69 15.67
N GLY A 589 -30.29 15.75 14.72
CA GLY A 589 -31.35 14.74 14.73
C GLY A 589 -31.14 13.63 15.75
N ASN A 590 -29.99 12.94 15.68
CA ASN A 590 -29.70 11.76 16.50
C ASN A 590 -28.73 12.07 17.66
N ALA A 591 -28.18 13.28 17.74
CA ALA A 591 -27.12 13.65 18.68
C ALA A 591 -25.88 12.74 18.61
N THR A 592 -25.64 12.14 17.44
CA THR A 592 -24.45 11.33 17.19
C THR A 592 -23.25 12.24 16.96
N GLY A 593 -22.18 12.01 17.71
CA GLY A 593 -20.90 12.69 17.54
C GLY A 593 -20.30 12.44 16.15
N VAL A 594 -19.68 13.47 15.58
CA VAL A 594 -18.98 13.43 14.29
C VAL A 594 -17.53 13.89 14.41
N ASP A 595 -17.21 14.71 15.41
CA ASP A 595 -15.85 15.15 15.71
C ASP A 595 -15.71 15.39 17.23
N PHE A 596 -14.52 15.15 17.79
CA PHE A 596 -14.24 15.26 19.21
C PHE A 596 -12.81 15.73 19.48
N VAL A 597 -12.68 16.76 20.32
CA VAL A 597 -11.37 17.31 20.72
C VAL A 597 -11.16 17.07 22.21
N ARG A 598 -10.13 16.30 22.56
CA ARG A 598 -9.65 16.09 23.93
C ARG A 598 -8.88 17.31 24.40
N PHE A 599 -9.62 18.35 24.76
CA PHE A 599 -9.04 19.54 25.34
C PHE A 599 -8.64 19.27 26.80
N PRO A 600 -7.36 19.48 27.18
CA PRO A 600 -6.92 19.27 28.55
C PRO A 600 -7.62 20.24 29.49
N ASP A 601 -8.08 19.71 30.62
CA ASP A 601 -8.74 20.47 31.68
C ASP A 601 -7.71 21.25 32.51
N ASP A 602 -6.98 22.13 31.85
CA ASP A 602 -5.93 22.98 32.43
C ASP A 602 -6.22 24.47 32.18
N GLU A 603 -5.65 25.31 33.03
CA GLU A 603 -5.76 26.77 32.91
C GLU A 603 -4.95 27.24 31.69
N LEU A 604 -5.60 27.99 30.80
CA LEU A 604 -4.95 28.66 29.68
C LEU A 604 -4.61 30.10 30.08
N PRO A 605 -3.33 30.44 30.27
CA PRO A 605 -2.92 31.81 30.51
C PRO A 605 -2.85 32.58 29.18
N VAL A 606 -3.52 33.72 29.11
CA VAL A 606 -3.20 34.73 28.09
C VAL A 606 -1.96 35.49 28.57
N SER A 607 -1.00 35.77 27.67
CA SER A 607 0.30 36.40 27.95
C SER A 607 0.29 37.40 29.13
N SER A 608 1.13 37.17 30.13
CA SER A 608 1.24 37.99 31.36
C SER A 608 1.84 39.38 31.15
N ASP A 609 2.45 39.61 29.98
CA ASP A 609 3.36 40.74 29.76
C ASP A 609 2.69 41.92 29.03
N LEU A 610 1.40 41.80 28.71
CA LEU A 610 0.65 42.82 27.98
C LEU A 610 -0.48 43.39 28.83
N THR A 611 -0.26 44.59 29.36
CA THR A 611 -1.37 45.43 29.83
C THR A 611 -2.16 45.89 28.60
N PHE A 612 -3.30 45.26 28.34
CA PHE A 612 -4.15 45.63 27.21
C PHE A 612 -5.05 46.80 27.61
N LYS A 613 -4.82 47.96 27.00
CA LYS A 613 -5.64 49.17 27.20
C LYS A 613 -6.84 49.10 26.27
N LEU A 614 -8.02 48.86 26.83
CA LEU A 614 -9.26 48.96 26.06
C LEU A 614 -9.33 50.36 25.43
N TYR A 615 -9.68 50.42 24.14
CA TYR A 615 -9.78 51.66 23.35
C TYR A 615 -8.45 52.42 23.13
N GLY A 616 -7.31 51.89 23.60
CA GLY A 616 -6.01 52.59 23.65
C GLY A 616 -5.01 52.19 22.59
N ASP A 617 -5.41 51.33 21.66
CA ASP A 617 -4.52 50.75 20.65
C ASP A 617 -5.09 50.96 19.24
N THR A 618 -5.27 52.20 18.77
CA THR A 618 -5.77 52.48 17.41
C THR A 618 -5.07 53.67 16.74
N ASP A 619 -4.66 53.51 15.46
CA ASP A 619 -3.98 54.52 14.64
C ASP A 619 -4.92 55.53 13.94
N ALA A 620 -6.23 55.49 14.20
CA ALA A 620 -7.18 56.36 13.53
C ALA A 620 -8.12 57.07 14.51
N ALA A 621 -7.90 58.36 14.77
CA ALA A 621 -8.88 59.24 15.41
C ALA A 621 -10.23 59.12 14.67
N GLN A 622 -11.24 58.50 15.30
CA GLN A 622 -12.61 58.62 14.81
C GLN A 622 -13.20 59.89 15.41
N THR A 623 -13.37 60.91 14.58
CA THR A 623 -14.34 61.97 14.83
C THR A 623 -15.70 61.44 14.42
N ALA A 624 -16.56 61.12 15.38
CA ALA A 624 -17.99 60.99 15.09
C ALA A 624 -18.56 62.40 14.85
N ASP A 625 -19.62 62.50 14.04
CA ASP A 625 -20.32 63.76 13.70
C ASP A 625 -20.92 64.53 14.92
N ASP A 626 -20.74 64.03 16.14
CA ASP A 626 -21.34 64.53 17.39
C ASP A 626 -20.31 65.06 18.43
N GLU A 627 -19.19 65.65 18.00
CA GLU A 627 -18.16 66.26 18.90
C GLU A 627 -17.48 65.28 19.90
N ARG A 628 -17.61 63.96 19.68
CA ARG A 628 -17.01 62.91 20.52
C ARG A 628 -15.51 62.76 20.20
N THR A 629 -14.62 62.90 21.20
CA THR A 629 -13.17 62.71 21.02
C THR A 629 -12.67 61.52 21.85
N LEU A 630 -12.23 60.44 21.19
CA LEU A 630 -11.47 59.35 21.82
C LEU A 630 -9.98 59.68 21.66
N ASN A 631 -9.23 59.82 22.76
CA ASN A 631 -7.78 59.99 22.67
C ASN A 631 -7.11 58.61 22.62
N LYS A 632 -7.00 58.08 21.40
CA LYS A 632 -6.73 56.68 21.11
C LYS A 632 -5.31 56.19 21.46
N ALA A 633 -4.35 57.07 21.69
CA ALA A 633 -2.96 56.66 21.98
C ALA A 633 -2.74 56.18 23.43
N ASP A 634 -3.63 56.53 24.38
CA ASP A 634 -3.43 56.26 25.81
C ASP A 634 -4.59 55.49 26.48
N GLY A 635 -5.66 55.14 25.75
CA GLY A 635 -6.82 54.38 26.24
C GLY A 635 -7.83 55.16 27.08
N TRP A 636 -7.75 56.50 27.09
CA TRP A 636 -8.66 57.35 27.83
C TRP A 636 -9.92 57.68 27.03
N VAL A 637 -11.08 57.40 27.63
CA VAL A 637 -12.41 57.69 27.10
C VAL A 637 -13.01 58.87 27.85
N THR A 638 -13.47 59.90 27.14
CA THR A 638 -14.14 61.06 27.74
C THR A 638 -15.57 60.73 28.19
N VAL A 639 -15.94 61.16 29.39
CA VAL A 639 -17.32 61.02 29.94
C VAL A 639 -18.15 62.25 29.55
N LEU A 640 -19.37 62.06 29.07
CA LEU A 640 -20.23 63.16 28.60
C LEU A 640 -20.81 63.96 29.79
N GLU A 641 -20.78 65.30 29.70
CA GLU A 641 -21.39 66.17 30.69
C GLU A 641 -22.93 66.10 30.64
N GLY A 642 -23.58 65.95 31.80
CA GLY A 642 -25.03 66.01 31.97
C GLY A 642 -25.78 64.67 31.98
N ALA A 643 -25.16 63.58 31.49
CA ALA A 643 -25.80 62.27 31.40
C ALA A 643 -25.25 61.22 32.38
N ASN A 644 -24.08 61.44 33.01
CA ASN A 644 -23.38 60.39 33.78
C ASN A 644 -23.25 59.10 32.95
N GLN A 645 -22.87 59.25 31.69
CA GLN A 645 -22.72 58.13 30.76
C GLN A 645 -21.42 58.31 29.98
N VAL A 646 -20.70 57.21 29.85
CA VAL A 646 -19.70 57.07 28.79
C VAL A 646 -20.48 57.16 27.47
N PRO A 647 -20.03 57.93 26.46
CA PRO A 647 -20.70 57.96 25.17
C PRO A 647 -20.98 56.54 24.69
N ALA A 648 -22.10 56.29 24.01
CA ALA A 648 -22.28 55.06 23.26
C ALA A 648 -21.09 54.93 22.31
N ILE A 649 -20.14 54.06 22.67
CA ILE A 649 -18.96 53.77 21.88
C ILE A 649 -19.49 53.13 20.60
N THR A 650 -18.99 53.57 19.44
CA THR A 650 -19.39 52.98 18.15
C THR A 650 -19.31 51.46 18.30
N ALA A 651 -20.44 50.80 18.12
CA ALA A 651 -20.53 49.37 18.36
C ALA A 651 -19.54 48.64 17.43
N GLY A 652 -18.73 47.76 18.02
CA GLY A 652 -17.56 47.17 17.39
C GLY A 652 -16.22 47.60 18.00
N SER A 653 -16.12 48.74 18.71
CA SER A 653 -14.87 49.13 19.39
C SER A 653 -14.74 48.58 20.83
N SER A 654 -15.74 47.86 21.33
CA SER A 654 -15.79 47.30 22.70
C SER A 654 -15.49 45.80 22.77
N TYR A 655 -15.36 45.12 21.63
CA TYR A 655 -15.09 43.69 21.56
C TYR A 655 -13.59 43.41 21.68
N LEU A 656 -13.21 42.77 22.78
CA LEU A 656 -11.93 42.11 22.93
C LEU A 656 -12.05 40.67 22.42
N LEU A 657 -11.20 40.28 21.48
CA LEU A 657 -11.10 38.90 21.04
C LEU A 657 -9.90 38.23 21.70
N VAL A 658 -10.15 37.01 22.16
CA VAL A 658 -9.19 36.11 22.79
C VAL A 658 -9.24 34.84 21.96
N GLY A 659 -8.23 34.60 21.15
CA GLY A 659 -8.29 33.52 20.17
C GLY A 659 -6.93 33.17 19.59
N GLY A 660 -6.92 32.11 18.78
CA GLY A 660 -5.72 31.48 18.23
C GLY A 660 -5.58 30.00 18.59
N LEU A 661 -6.70 29.34 18.94
CA LEU A 661 -6.82 27.88 19.08
C LEU A 661 -7.23 27.33 17.72
N GLN A 662 -6.28 26.80 16.96
CA GLN A 662 -6.47 26.40 15.56
C GLN A 662 -6.06 24.95 15.36
N VAL A 663 -6.88 24.14 14.68
CA VAL A 663 -6.50 22.79 14.27
C VAL A 663 -5.34 22.85 13.27
N ARG A 664 -4.47 21.84 13.22
CA ARG A 664 -3.39 21.74 12.22
C ARG A 664 -3.86 21.03 10.96
N ASP A 665 -4.33 19.80 11.08
CA ASP A 665 -4.99 19.04 10.00
C ASP A 665 -6.40 18.68 10.48
N PRO A 666 -7.48 19.13 9.80
CA PRO A 666 -8.85 18.80 10.19
C PRO A 666 -9.15 17.30 10.30
N ARG A 667 -8.39 16.44 9.60
CA ARG A 667 -8.51 14.97 9.67
C ARG A 667 -7.81 14.36 10.89
N GLN A 668 -7.06 15.16 11.65
CA GLN A 668 -6.39 14.76 12.89
C GLN A 668 -6.71 15.79 13.97
N ASN A 669 -7.89 15.65 14.57
CA ASN A 669 -8.47 16.70 15.42
C ASN A 669 -8.70 16.27 16.88
N LEU A 670 -7.93 15.31 17.39
CA LEU A 670 -8.29 14.62 18.63
C LEU A 670 -7.55 15.13 19.86
N ASN A 671 -6.23 15.32 19.81
CA ASN A 671 -5.39 15.50 20.99
C ASN A 671 -4.78 16.91 21.07
N VAL A 672 -5.06 17.62 22.17
CA VAL A 672 -4.51 18.96 22.43
C VAL A 672 -3.45 18.92 23.53
N LYS A 673 -2.32 19.60 23.31
CA LYS A 673 -1.26 19.77 24.31
C LYS A 673 -0.97 21.26 24.54
N ILE A 674 -1.15 21.73 25.78
CA ILE A 674 -0.99 23.16 26.13
C ILE A 674 0.47 23.60 26.23
N ASP A 675 1.35 22.76 26.78
CA ASP A 675 2.76 23.12 26.99
C ASP A 675 3.66 22.93 25.76
N ALA A 676 3.07 22.60 24.60
CA ALA A 676 3.85 22.46 23.36
C ALA A 676 4.34 23.85 22.93
N ASN A 677 5.65 24.05 22.78
CA ASN A 677 6.16 25.28 22.17
C ASN A 677 5.77 25.27 20.68
N PRO A 678 4.83 26.13 20.23
CA PRO A 678 4.31 26.04 18.88
C PRO A 678 5.34 26.43 17.81
N ASN A 679 6.47 27.01 18.21
CA ASN A 679 7.53 27.49 17.34
C ASN A 679 8.71 26.51 17.21
N THR A 680 8.67 25.34 17.86
CA THR A 680 9.70 24.30 17.72
C THR A 680 9.16 23.11 16.93
N ASN A 681 9.94 22.67 15.95
CA ASN A 681 9.59 21.52 15.12
C ASN A 681 9.54 20.18 15.91
N GLU A 682 10.11 20.14 17.12
CA GLU A 682 10.05 18.95 17.99
C GLU A 682 8.70 18.81 18.71
N ASP A 683 7.97 19.90 18.96
CA ASP A 683 6.72 19.88 19.73
C ASP A 683 5.48 20.04 18.86
N ALA A 684 5.61 20.62 17.66
CA ALA A 684 4.51 20.76 16.72
C ALA A 684 3.80 19.42 16.38
N PRO A 685 4.49 18.28 16.18
CA PRO A 685 3.83 17.00 15.92
C PRO A 685 3.15 16.37 17.14
N LYS A 686 3.31 16.95 18.35
CA LYS A 686 2.79 16.39 19.61
C LYS A 686 1.42 16.96 20.02
N SER A 687 0.86 17.85 19.20
CA SER A 687 -0.45 18.47 19.42
C SER A 687 -1.14 18.66 18.07
N ASP A 688 -2.39 18.24 18.00
CA ASP A 688 -3.24 18.41 16.82
C ASP A 688 -3.69 19.88 16.65
N TRP A 689 -3.57 20.67 17.73
CA TRP A 689 -3.94 22.07 17.79
C TRP A 689 -2.74 22.97 18.07
N LYS A 690 -2.74 24.15 17.43
CA LYS A 690 -1.89 25.27 17.78
C LYS A 690 -2.62 26.15 18.79
N ILE A 691 -1.95 26.47 19.89
CA ILE A 691 -2.43 27.39 20.91
C ILE A 691 -1.58 28.65 20.86
N ASN A 692 -2.15 29.74 20.36
CA ASN A 692 -1.49 31.03 20.23
C ASN A 692 -2.44 32.13 20.73
N LEU A 693 -2.67 32.12 22.04
CA LEU A 693 -3.62 33.03 22.69
C LEU A 693 -3.07 34.45 22.71
N ASP A 694 -3.84 35.38 22.17
CA ASP A 694 -3.53 36.81 22.19
C ASP A 694 -4.77 37.64 22.49
N LEU A 695 -4.56 38.88 22.96
CA LEU A 695 -5.61 39.87 23.16
C LEU A 695 -5.62 40.84 21.98
N ILE A 696 -6.72 40.88 21.23
CA ILE A 696 -6.80 41.68 20.01
C ILE A 696 -8.08 42.49 20.01
N ASP A 697 -7.97 43.77 19.67
CA ASP A 697 -9.13 44.61 19.36
C ASP A 697 -9.74 44.17 18.02
N TYR A 698 -11.06 44.01 17.99
CA TYR A 698 -11.81 43.74 16.78
C TYR A 698 -11.43 44.65 15.60
N LEU A 699 -11.07 45.93 15.78
CA LEU A 699 -10.71 46.79 14.64
C LEU A 699 -9.29 46.54 14.10
N LYS A 700 -8.41 45.89 14.86
CA LYS A 700 -6.99 45.68 14.51
C LYS A 700 -6.65 44.27 14.03
N HIS A 701 -7.55 43.29 14.16
CA HIS A 701 -7.27 41.92 13.70
C HIS A 701 -6.91 41.81 12.19
N LYS A 702 -7.16 42.86 11.40
CA LYS A 702 -6.92 42.90 9.94
C LYS A 702 -5.59 43.54 9.52
N ASP A 703 -4.84 44.15 10.43
CA ASP A 703 -3.67 44.97 10.08
C ASP A 703 -2.37 44.13 10.05
N SER A 704 -2.28 43.20 9.08
CA SER A 704 -1.05 42.68 8.42
C SER A 704 -1.06 41.14 8.24
N PRO A 705 -1.00 40.62 6.99
CA PRO A 705 -1.10 39.18 6.70
C PRO A 705 0.03 38.32 7.29
N SER A 706 1.17 38.91 7.66
CA SER A 706 2.32 38.17 8.22
C SER A 706 2.23 37.92 9.73
N THR A 707 1.17 38.39 10.39
CA THR A 707 1.01 38.35 11.86
C THR A 707 -0.40 37.95 12.33
N ASN A 708 -1.26 37.43 11.46
CA ASN A 708 -2.63 37.04 11.83
C ASN A 708 -2.61 36.02 12.98
N LYS A 709 -3.17 36.42 14.12
CA LYS A 709 -3.28 35.60 15.35
C LYS A 709 -4.61 34.84 15.44
N ILE A 710 -5.63 35.35 14.76
CA ILE A 710 -6.96 34.77 14.59
C ILE A 710 -7.26 34.78 13.09
N THR A 711 -7.95 33.75 12.59
CA THR A 711 -8.21 33.58 11.16
C THR A 711 -9.65 33.87 10.75
N MET A 712 -10.59 33.79 11.67
CA MET A 712 -11.94 34.32 11.47
C MET A 712 -11.97 35.83 11.16
N ASP A 713 -12.78 36.20 10.18
CA ASP A 713 -13.16 37.56 9.85
C ASP A 713 -14.38 37.98 10.70
N PHE A 714 -14.31 39.15 11.33
CA PHE A 714 -15.41 39.67 12.12
C PHE A 714 -15.98 40.95 11.51
N THR A 715 -17.31 41.06 11.50
CA THR A 715 -18.06 42.27 11.14
C THR A 715 -19.17 42.51 12.16
N VAL A 716 -19.60 43.76 12.37
CA VAL A 716 -20.78 44.06 13.19
C VAL A 716 -21.91 44.55 12.29
N THR A 717 -23.10 43.97 12.45
CA THR A 717 -24.28 44.31 11.66
C THR A 717 -25.47 44.65 12.55
N GLY A 718 -26.35 45.56 12.10
CA GLY A 718 -27.58 45.94 12.81
C GLY A 718 -27.59 47.36 13.41
N ALA A 719 -28.72 47.74 14.02
CA ALA A 719 -28.92 49.04 14.64
C ALA A 719 -28.41 49.06 16.10
N PRO A 720 -27.96 50.21 16.65
CA PRO A 720 -27.53 50.33 18.05
C PRO A 720 -28.50 49.64 19.03
N GLY A 721 -28.00 48.70 19.84
CA GLY A 721 -28.80 47.91 20.80
C GLY A 721 -29.39 46.59 20.28
N THR A 722 -29.34 46.30 18.97
CA THR A 722 -29.76 45.01 18.35
C THR A 722 -28.68 44.42 17.45
N GLN A 723 -27.43 44.82 17.66
CA GLN A 723 -26.32 44.45 16.80
C GLN A 723 -25.85 43.02 17.05
N VAL A 724 -25.41 42.37 15.98
CA VAL A 724 -24.91 41.00 15.98
C VAL A 724 -23.50 41.00 15.40
N LEU A 725 -22.59 40.30 16.09
CA LEU A 725 -21.27 39.97 15.56
C LEU A 725 -21.48 38.99 14.40
N ALA A 726 -21.33 39.49 13.18
CA ALA A 726 -21.35 38.69 11.98
C ALA A 726 -19.94 38.13 11.76
N ILE A 727 -19.80 36.82 11.91
CA ILE A 727 -18.53 36.09 11.87
C ILE A 727 -18.45 35.36 10.55
N LYS A 728 -17.29 35.46 9.93
CA LYS A 728 -17.00 34.90 8.64
C LYS A 728 -15.76 34.01 8.84
N GLY A 729 -15.86 32.73 8.53
CA GLY A 729 -14.70 31.86 8.66
C GLY A 729 -13.62 32.07 7.60
N ALA A 730 -12.37 31.70 7.89
CA ALA A 730 -11.27 31.74 6.93
C ALA A 730 -10.17 30.72 7.24
N ARG A 731 -9.23 30.58 6.30
CA ARG A 731 -8.12 29.63 6.40
C ARG A 731 -7.23 29.89 7.63
N ASN A 732 -7.08 28.86 8.45
CA ASN A 732 -6.15 28.81 9.59
C ASN A 732 -4.70 29.15 9.18
N THR A 733 -3.93 29.69 10.14
CA THR A 733 -2.53 30.07 9.87
C THR A 733 -1.58 28.88 9.83
N CYS A 734 -1.95 27.79 10.51
CA CYS A 734 -1.15 26.58 10.64
C CYS A 734 -1.65 25.40 9.79
N SER A 735 -2.82 25.52 9.14
CA SER A 735 -3.44 24.45 8.33
C SER A 735 -3.17 24.65 6.85
N ASN A 736 -1.90 24.69 6.45
CA ASN A 736 -1.53 24.74 5.04
C ASN A 736 -1.08 23.34 4.59
N PRO A 737 -1.93 22.57 3.86
CA PRO A 737 -1.59 21.24 3.35
C PRO A 737 -0.30 21.20 2.53
N SER A 738 -0.07 22.21 1.69
CA SER A 738 1.15 22.30 0.87
C SER A 738 2.41 22.65 1.65
N LYS A 739 2.25 23.32 2.81
CA LYS A 739 3.36 23.82 3.64
C LYS A 739 3.00 23.82 5.13
N PRO A 740 2.87 22.64 5.77
CA PRO A 740 2.47 22.56 7.17
C PRO A 740 3.48 23.23 8.12
N GLU A 741 2.97 24.04 9.05
CA GLU A 741 3.79 24.71 10.05
C GLU A 741 4.33 23.69 11.08
N GLY A 742 5.61 23.79 11.44
CA GLY A 742 6.24 22.89 12.43
C GLY A 742 6.87 21.62 11.84
N TYR A 743 6.67 21.36 10.55
CA TYR A 743 7.37 20.30 9.80
C TYR A 743 8.55 20.86 8.98
N MET A 744 8.90 22.14 9.21
CA MET A 744 9.82 22.90 8.36
C MET A 744 11.20 23.06 8.99
N ASN A 745 12.10 22.11 8.71
CA ASN A 745 13.54 22.29 8.88
C ASN A 745 14.19 22.15 7.50
N ASP A 746 14.68 23.24 6.92
CA ASP A 746 15.63 23.27 5.79
C ASP A 746 15.45 22.21 4.68
N SER A 747 14.86 22.61 3.54
CA SER A 747 14.91 21.95 2.21
C SER A 747 14.65 20.42 2.08
N THR A 748 14.33 19.69 3.15
CA THR A 748 14.23 18.21 3.23
C THR A 748 12.86 17.72 3.73
N ILE A 749 11.86 18.61 3.73
CA ILE A 749 10.53 18.43 4.35
C ILE A 749 9.65 17.41 3.61
N VAL A 750 9.91 17.19 2.32
CA VAL A 750 9.06 16.38 1.41
C VAL A 750 8.91 14.92 1.85
N ASP A 751 9.79 14.41 2.72
CA ASP A 751 9.79 13.00 3.12
C ASP A 751 8.90 12.69 4.34
N TYR A 752 8.37 13.70 5.04
CA TYR A 752 7.63 13.54 6.31
C TYR A 752 6.13 13.85 6.25
N ILE A 753 5.61 14.26 5.10
CA ILE A 753 4.19 14.61 4.91
C ILE A 753 3.66 14.04 3.59
N ASP A 754 2.35 13.93 3.47
CA ASP A 754 1.61 13.73 2.21
C ASP A 754 1.42 15.12 1.58
N GLU A 755 2.33 15.50 0.67
CA GLU A 755 2.34 16.85 0.11
C GLU A 755 1.15 17.10 -0.82
N GLU A 756 0.46 18.19 -0.55
CA GLU A 756 -0.75 18.60 -1.26
C GLU A 756 -0.53 19.83 -2.15
N SER A 757 -1.22 19.87 -3.29
CA SER A 757 -1.09 20.98 -4.25
C SER A 757 -1.86 22.26 -3.86
N VAL A 758 -2.72 22.15 -2.84
CA VAL A 758 -3.58 23.24 -2.36
C VAL A 758 -3.04 23.84 -1.06
N GLU A 759 -3.13 25.16 -0.93
CA GLU A 759 -2.74 25.85 0.30
C GLU A 759 -3.86 25.93 1.33
N ASP A 760 -5.12 25.71 0.90
CA ASP A 760 -6.32 25.80 1.72
C ASP A 760 -6.97 24.41 1.81
N PRO A 761 -7.15 23.84 3.01
CA PRO A 761 -7.78 22.53 3.17
C PRO A 761 -9.28 22.54 2.86
N ALA A 762 -9.96 23.69 2.92
CA ALA A 762 -11.38 23.77 2.64
C ALA A 762 -11.65 23.58 1.14
N ASN A 763 -12.59 22.68 0.82
CA ASN A 763 -12.84 22.31 -0.56
C ASN A 763 -13.82 23.29 -1.22
N SER A 764 -13.29 24.35 -1.83
CA SER A 764 -14.06 25.41 -2.52
C SER A 764 -13.89 25.43 -4.05
N GLY A 765 -13.32 24.36 -4.63
CA GLY A 765 -13.14 24.19 -6.08
C GLY A 765 -12.00 23.25 -6.46
N SER A 766 -10.93 23.23 -5.66
CA SER A 766 -9.86 22.23 -5.66
C SER A 766 -9.61 21.84 -4.21
N GLY A 767 -9.84 20.58 -3.85
CA GLY A 767 -9.60 20.08 -2.50
C GLY A 767 -8.26 19.37 -2.37
N ILE A 768 -7.96 18.94 -1.14
CA ILE A 768 -6.88 17.99 -0.82
C ILE A 768 -7.06 16.73 -1.68
N SER A 769 -6.00 16.25 -2.31
CA SER A 769 -6.01 15.12 -3.22
C SER A 769 -6.41 13.79 -2.54
N THR A 770 -6.09 13.67 -1.25
CA THR A 770 -6.44 12.52 -0.39
C THR A 770 -7.69 12.74 0.49
N ALA A 771 -8.37 13.90 0.41
CA ALA A 771 -9.61 14.13 1.17
C ALA A 771 -10.82 13.50 0.47
N VAL A 772 -10.92 12.18 0.56
CA VAL A 772 -12.07 11.41 0.10
C VAL A 772 -12.36 10.30 1.11
N ILE A 773 -13.63 10.12 1.44
CA ILE A 773 -14.16 8.98 2.19
C ILE A 773 -15.20 8.34 1.26
N ALA A 774 -14.99 7.06 0.94
CA ALA A 774 -15.72 6.35 -0.11
C ALA A 774 -17.08 5.82 0.36
N ASN A 775 -17.12 5.37 1.61
CA ASN A 775 -18.23 4.66 2.25
C ASN A 775 -18.67 3.43 1.45
N HIS A 776 -17.68 2.70 0.91
CA HIS A 776 -17.87 1.44 0.22
C HIS A 776 -16.55 0.65 0.15
N PRO A 777 -16.58 -0.68 -0.09
CA PRO A 777 -15.38 -1.47 -0.37
C PRO A 777 -14.53 -0.86 -1.48
N MET A 778 -13.21 -0.91 -1.33
CA MET A 778 -12.26 -0.28 -2.24
C MET A 778 -12.36 -0.85 -3.66
N ARG A 779 -12.10 -0.01 -4.65
CA ARG A 779 -12.08 -0.41 -6.07
C ARG A 779 -10.67 -0.56 -6.59
N SER A 780 -9.68 0.04 -5.94
CA SER A 780 -8.28 -0.06 -6.29
C SER A 780 -7.40 0.09 -5.04
N LEU A 781 -6.26 -0.58 -5.00
CA LEU A 781 -5.36 -0.54 -3.83
C LEU A 781 -4.75 0.84 -3.57
N TRP A 782 -4.78 1.76 -4.54
CA TRP A 782 -4.29 3.13 -4.32
C TRP A 782 -5.15 3.93 -3.34
N GLU A 783 -6.41 3.52 -3.10
CA GLU A 783 -7.31 4.14 -2.12
C GLU A 783 -6.77 4.03 -0.69
N LEU A 784 -5.90 3.04 -0.42
CA LEU A 784 -5.18 2.94 0.85
C LEU A 784 -4.32 4.19 1.13
N GLY A 785 -3.79 4.84 0.09
CA GLY A 785 -3.04 6.09 0.19
C GLY A 785 -3.86 7.30 0.63
N ALA A 786 -5.20 7.17 0.67
CA ALA A 786 -6.09 8.21 1.21
C ALA A 786 -6.28 8.11 2.72
N ILE A 787 -5.98 6.94 3.30
CA ILE A 787 -6.27 6.68 4.71
C ILE A 787 -5.30 7.48 5.57
N HIS A 788 -5.86 8.34 6.42
CA HIS A 788 -5.08 9.16 7.33
C HIS A 788 -4.32 8.30 8.36
N ARG A 789 -3.03 8.58 8.56
CA ARG A 789 -2.11 7.77 9.38
C ARG A 789 -2.10 8.15 10.87
N GLY A 790 -2.99 9.03 11.29
CA GLY A 790 -3.07 9.52 12.67
C GLY A 790 -2.10 10.67 13.00
N ALA A 791 -1.33 11.16 12.03
CA ALA A 791 -0.48 12.33 12.21
C ALA A 791 -0.88 13.41 11.22
N ALA A 792 -0.85 14.68 11.65
CA ALA A 792 -1.21 15.79 10.78
C ALA A 792 -0.45 15.73 9.45
N TRP A 793 -1.21 15.75 8.34
CA TRP A 793 -0.69 15.69 6.97
C TRP A 793 0.07 14.41 6.64
N GLN A 794 -0.27 13.27 7.25
CA GLN A 794 0.26 11.97 6.87
C GLN A 794 -0.87 10.99 6.54
N THR A 795 -0.76 10.32 5.40
CA THR A 795 -1.59 9.18 5.01
C THR A 795 -0.78 7.87 5.05
N ILE A 796 -1.37 6.72 4.76
CA ILE A 796 -0.59 5.47 4.63
C ILE A 796 0.32 5.61 3.41
N ASN A 797 1.64 5.63 3.64
CA ASN A 797 2.61 5.87 2.56
C ASN A 797 2.91 4.59 1.78
N LEU A 798 2.35 4.46 0.58
CA LEU A 798 2.52 3.28 -0.28
C LEU A 798 3.76 3.37 -1.19
N LYS A 799 4.47 4.51 -1.21
CA LYS A 799 5.60 4.76 -2.12
C LYS A 799 6.81 3.88 -1.84
N LYS A 800 6.97 3.39 -0.60
CA LYS A 800 8.10 2.59 -0.11
C LYS A 800 7.63 1.48 0.81
N ALA A 801 8.48 0.49 1.06
CA ALA A 801 8.16 -0.63 1.95
C ALA A 801 9.34 -0.98 2.88
N GLY A 802 9.39 -0.27 4.00
CA GLY A 802 10.37 -0.48 5.06
C GLY A 802 10.07 -1.71 5.92
N SER A 803 11.11 -2.26 6.53
CA SER A 803 10.95 -3.32 7.54
C SER A 803 10.40 -2.73 8.85
N PRO A 804 9.30 -3.26 9.40
CA PRO A 804 8.82 -2.90 10.73
C PRO A 804 9.83 -3.17 11.85
N SER A 805 10.76 -4.11 11.63
CA SER A 805 11.76 -4.49 12.64
C SER A 805 12.99 -3.59 12.64
N ASP A 806 13.28 -2.95 11.51
CA ASP A 806 14.43 -2.07 11.31
C ASP A 806 14.17 -1.08 10.17
N ASN A 807 13.90 0.18 10.53
CA ASN A 807 13.64 1.28 9.61
C ASN A 807 14.81 1.59 8.65
N SER A 808 15.99 1.01 8.84
CA SER A 808 17.13 1.17 7.91
C SER A 808 17.17 0.09 6.81
N VAL A 809 16.30 -0.92 6.90
CA VAL A 809 16.31 -2.09 6.01
C VAL A 809 14.95 -2.24 5.31
N ARG A 810 15.00 -2.82 4.11
CA ARG A 810 13.82 -3.17 3.32
C ARG A 810 13.00 -4.26 3.99
N VAL A 811 11.71 -4.30 3.66
CA VAL A 811 10.78 -5.37 4.04
C VAL A 811 11.30 -6.77 3.67
N LYS A 812 11.09 -7.73 4.58
CA LYS A 812 11.46 -9.14 4.45
C LYS A 812 10.23 -10.04 4.63
N LEU A 813 10.31 -11.28 4.18
CA LEU A 813 9.24 -12.26 4.42
C LEU A 813 8.98 -12.51 5.91
N SER A 814 10.01 -12.41 6.76
CA SER A 814 9.90 -12.48 8.22
C SER A 814 9.16 -11.30 8.85
N ASP A 815 8.98 -10.20 8.12
CA ASP A 815 8.18 -9.06 8.57
C ASP A 815 6.68 -9.30 8.40
N HIS A 816 6.31 -10.28 7.57
CA HIS A 816 4.94 -10.76 7.47
C HIS A 816 4.76 -11.95 8.41
N THR A 817 3.63 -11.99 9.10
CA THR A 817 3.28 -13.08 10.00
C THR A 817 1.85 -13.52 9.77
N LEU A 818 1.56 -14.79 10.06
CA LEU A 818 0.19 -15.29 10.11
C LEU A 818 -0.55 -14.72 11.32
N LYS A 819 0.15 -14.64 12.45
CA LYS A 819 -0.39 -14.16 13.72
C LYS A 819 -0.14 -12.67 13.88
N ALA A 820 -1.17 -11.95 14.29
CA ALA A 820 -1.04 -10.56 14.70
C ALA A 820 -0.21 -10.47 15.98
N SER A 821 0.57 -9.40 16.16
CA SER A 821 1.26 -9.21 17.43
C SER A 821 0.23 -9.00 18.54
N THR A 822 0.41 -9.73 19.64
CA THR A 822 -0.35 -9.50 20.87
C THR A 822 0.13 -8.24 21.60
N ASN A 823 1.34 -7.75 21.29
CA ASN A 823 1.90 -6.54 21.84
C ASN A 823 1.77 -5.38 20.84
N TRP A 824 0.88 -4.44 21.15
CA TRP A 824 0.61 -3.28 20.32
C TRP A 824 1.74 -2.23 20.32
N ASP A 825 2.77 -2.40 21.15
CA ASP A 825 3.92 -1.47 21.25
C ASP A 825 5.19 -2.05 20.58
N ASP A 826 5.09 -3.17 19.88
CA ASP A 826 6.21 -3.73 19.11
C ASP A 826 6.67 -2.78 17.99
N SER A 827 7.92 -2.94 17.54
CA SER A 827 8.50 -2.18 16.43
C SER A 827 7.59 -2.16 15.20
N GLY A 828 7.52 -1.00 14.55
CA GLY A 828 6.70 -0.77 13.36
C GLY A 828 7.40 0.14 12.35
N THR A 829 6.72 0.41 11.24
CA THR A 829 7.21 1.24 10.14
C THR A 829 7.19 2.72 10.50
N SER A 830 8.21 3.47 10.10
CA SER A 830 8.11 4.94 10.10
C SER A 830 7.45 5.44 8.81
N TYR A 831 6.90 6.65 8.84
CA TYR A 831 6.26 7.25 7.66
C TYR A 831 7.21 7.31 6.45
N ILE A 832 8.47 7.71 6.68
CA ILE A 832 9.49 7.85 5.61
C ILE A 832 9.85 6.51 4.96
N THR A 833 9.97 5.46 5.79
CA THR A 833 10.37 4.14 5.30
C THR A 833 9.23 3.44 4.56
N GLY A 834 8.01 3.91 4.79
CA GLY A 834 6.84 3.56 4.02
C GLY A 834 6.13 2.31 4.54
N ASP A 835 4.83 2.30 4.30
CA ASP A 835 3.88 1.32 4.78
C ASP A 835 3.51 0.29 3.68
N GLY A 836 4.15 0.35 2.51
CA GLY A 836 3.88 -0.50 1.34
C GLY A 836 4.01 -2.01 1.58
N GLY A 837 4.56 -2.44 2.72
CA GLY A 837 4.49 -3.83 3.18
C GLY A 837 3.05 -4.35 3.34
N ILE A 838 2.07 -3.47 3.59
CA ILE A 838 0.65 -3.84 3.66
C ILE A 838 0.14 -4.43 2.33
N LEU A 839 0.70 -3.99 1.19
CA LEU A 839 0.26 -4.41 -0.16
C LEU A 839 0.56 -5.87 -0.49
N ASP A 840 1.41 -6.54 0.30
CA ASP A 840 1.56 -8.00 0.20
C ASP A 840 0.35 -8.71 0.81
N GLN A 841 -0.25 -8.19 1.88
CA GLN A 841 -1.32 -8.83 2.64
C GLN A 841 -2.74 -8.53 2.12
N VAL A 842 -2.90 -7.60 1.17
CA VAL A 842 -4.21 -7.18 0.68
C VAL A 842 -4.37 -7.42 -0.83
N THR A 843 -5.61 -7.54 -1.28
CA THR A 843 -5.96 -7.70 -2.70
C THR A 843 -7.29 -7.01 -3.00
N ILE A 844 -7.53 -6.75 -4.28
CA ILE A 844 -8.86 -6.51 -4.83
C ILE A 844 -9.22 -7.74 -5.66
N SER A 845 -10.09 -8.58 -5.13
CA SER A 845 -10.59 -9.77 -5.81
C SER A 845 -12.10 -9.63 -6.05
N PRO A 846 -12.53 -9.39 -7.31
CA PRO A 846 -13.93 -9.39 -7.67
C PRO A 846 -14.60 -10.70 -7.25
N ASP A 847 -15.81 -10.62 -6.68
CA ASP A 847 -16.62 -11.77 -6.23
C ASP A 847 -15.94 -12.68 -5.19
N ASN A 848 -14.99 -12.09 -4.44
CA ASN A 848 -14.31 -12.71 -3.31
C ASN A 848 -13.64 -14.05 -3.64
N LYS A 849 -13.02 -14.15 -4.82
CA LYS A 849 -12.36 -15.37 -5.30
C LYS A 849 -10.97 -15.53 -4.69
N ALA A 850 -10.65 -16.77 -4.28
CA ALA A 850 -9.32 -17.12 -3.80
C ALA A 850 -8.28 -17.25 -4.92
N ARG A 851 -8.74 -17.25 -6.18
CA ARG A 851 -7.92 -17.40 -7.37
C ARG A 851 -8.26 -16.35 -8.42
N ASN A 852 -7.24 -15.89 -9.13
CA ASN A 852 -7.34 -14.96 -10.26
C ASN A 852 -6.82 -15.61 -11.55
N TYR A 853 -6.99 -14.91 -12.67
CA TYR A 853 -6.64 -15.38 -14.01
C TYR A 853 -5.15 -15.23 -14.37
N GLY A 854 -4.26 -15.21 -13.37
CA GLY A 854 -2.82 -15.08 -13.54
C GLY A 854 -2.32 -13.67 -13.26
N LYS A 855 -1.04 -13.54 -12.91
CA LYS A 855 -0.35 -12.27 -12.63
C LYS A 855 0.93 -12.15 -13.45
N LEU A 856 1.34 -10.92 -13.72
CA LEU A 856 2.62 -10.67 -14.38
C LEU A 856 3.75 -10.89 -13.37
N ASP A 857 4.63 -11.85 -13.64
CA ASP A 857 5.79 -12.12 -12.80
C ASP A 857 6.93 -11.13 -13.10
N VAL A 858 7.22 -10.24 -12.13
CA VAL A 858 8.27 -9.21 -12.28
C VAL A 858 9.67 -9.81 -12.33
N ASN A 859 9.85 -11.03 -11.84
CA ASN A 859 11.14 -11.71 -11.92
C ASN A 859 11.42 -12.20 -13.34
N MET A 860 10.41 -12.50 -14.18
CA MET A 860 10.66 -12.87 -15.59
C MET A 860 11.17 -11.70 -16.46
N LEU A 861 11.14 -10.46 -15.95
CA LEU A 861 11.56 -9.26 -16.68
C LEU A 861 13.06 -8.94 -16.56
N TRP A 862 13.77 -9.46 -15.55
CA TRP A 862 15.18 -9.10 -15.31
C TRP A 862 16.13 -9.59 -16.41
N VAL A 863 17.24 -8.88 -16.57
CA VAL A 863 18.20 -9.12 -17.66
C VAL A 863 19.01 -10.40 -17.50
N ASP A 864 19.33 -10.75 -16.26
CA ASP A 864 20.09 -11.95 -15.90
C ASP A 864 19.17 -13.12 -15.56
N ASP A 865 17.95 -13.12 -16.10
CA ASP A 865 17.07 -14.28 -16.03
C ASP A 865 17.79 -15.50 -16.60
N PRO A 866 18.04 -16.56 -15.80
CA PRO A 866 18.62 -17.78 -16.33
C PRO A 866 17.85 -18.26 -17.57
N GLN A 867 16.52 -18.04 -17.59
CA GLN A 867 15.60 -18.49 -18.63
C GLN A 867 15.79 -17.79 -19.98
N ARG A 868 16.62 -16.74 -20.04
CA ARG A 868 16.88 -15.93 -21.24
C ARG A 868 18.06 -16.43 -22.09
N GLU A 869 18.83 -17.44 -21.63
CA GLU A 869 20.14 -17.77 -22.21
C GLU A 869 20.18 -18.53 -23.56
N ASP A 870 19.06 -18.87 -24.22
CA ASP A 870 19.10 -19.61 -25.51
C ASP A 870 18.86 -18.74 -26.78
N ASN A 871 19.54 -19.11 -27.87
CA ASN A 871 19.90 -18.27 -29.03
C ASN A 871 18.76 -17.88 -30.02
N ALA A 872 17.72 -17.20 -29.51
CA ALA A 872 16.87 -16.23 -30.23
C ALA A 872 16.85 -14.84 -29.52
N ALA A 873 17.91 -14.58 -28.75
CA ALA A 873 17.96 -13.69 -27.60
C ALA A 873 17.68 -12.19 -27.84
N LYS A 874 17.69 -11.68 -29.08
CA LYS A 874 17.40 -10.26 -29.35
C LYS A 874 15.91 -9.98 -29.53
N ASP A 875 15.18 -10.85 -30.20
CA ASP A 875 13.77 -10.62 -30.52
C ASP A 875 12.87 -10.91 -29.31
N ILE A 876 13.14 -11.99 -28.58
CA ILE A 876 12.46 -12.29 -27.29
C ILE A 876 12.67 -11.16 -26.29
N LEU A 877 13.90 -10.64 -26.17
CA LEU A 877 14.19 -9.50 -25.31
C LEU A 877 13.37 -8.26 -25.70
N ASN A 878 13.19 -8.00 -26.99
CA ASN A 878 12.37 -6.88 -27.44
C ASN A 878 10.88 -7.09 -27.11
N TYR A 879 10.38 -8.31 -27.15
CA TYR A 879 9.00 -8.62 -26.75
C TYR A 879 8.79 -8.53 -25.23
N ASP A 880 9.76 -8.95 -24.41
CA ASP A 880 9.71 -8.76 -22.96
C ASP A 880 9.69 -7.28 -22.57
N ARG A 881 10.44 -6.44 -23.29
CA ARG A 881 10.38 -4.98 -23.14
C ARG A 881 8.99 -4.44 -23.42
N ASP A 882 8.27 -5.03 -24.36
CA ASP A 882 6.90 -4.62 -24.65
C ASP A 882 5.92 -5.05 -23.55
N MET A 883 6.22 -6.06 -22.72
CA MET A 883 5.42 -6.37 -21.52
C MET A 883 5.50 -5.25 -20.48
N VAL A 884 6.69 -4.66 -20.31
CA VAL A 884 6.85 -3.42 -19.53
C VAL A 884 6.05 -2.28 -20.16
N GLY A 885 6.06 -2.21 -21.50
CA GLY A 885 5.11 -1.47 -22.33
C GLY A 885 3.67 -1.57 -21.85
N ALA A 886 3.13 -2.79 -21.94
CA ALA A 886 1.75 -3.12 -21.62
C ALA A 886 1.39 -2.82 -20.15
N LEU A 887 2.36 -2.87 -19.24
CA LEU A 887 2.17 -2.58 -17.82
C LEU A 887 1.81 -1.12 -17.55
N PHE A 888 2.35 -0.17 -18.32
CA PHE A 888 2.16 1.27 -18.08
C PHE A 888 1.33 1.98 -19.14
N ILE A 889 1.30 1.48 -20.38
CA ILE A 889 0.60 2.18 -21.47
C ILE A 889 -0.89 2.38 -21.16
N ASN A 890 -1.39 3.58 -21.41
CA ASN A 890 -2.73 4.08 -21.08
C ASN A 890 -3.14 3.97 -19.59
N LEU A 891 -2.21 3.67 -18.68
CA LEU A 891 -2.44 3.87 -17.26
C LEU A 891 -2.58 5.37 -17.01
N ARG A 892 -3.59 5.78 -16.24
CA ARG A 892 -3.83 7.19 -15.91
C ARG A 892 -3.32 7.48 -14.49
N TYR A 893 -2.67 8.63 -14.35
CA TYR A 893 -2.17 9.19 -13.10
C TYR A 893 -2.68 10.64 -12.91
N ASN A 894 -2.58 11.21 -11.70
CA ASN A 894 -3.24 12.45 -11.30
C ASN A 894 -4.78 12.41 -11.46
N GLN A 895 -5.43 11.25 -11.32
CA GLN A 895 -6.91 11.20 -11.29
C GLN A 895 -7.41 11.72 -9.95
N SER A 896 -8.63 12.25 -9.92
CA SER A 896 -9.26 12.61 -8.65
C SER A 896 -9.69 11.34 -7.91
N LEU A 897 -9.35 11.18 -6.63
CA LEU A 897 -9.92 10.08 -5.84
C LEU A 897 -11.46 10.15 -5.77
N ALA A 898 -12.05 11.33 -5.92
CA ALA A 898 -13.50 11.49 -5.93
C ALA A 898 -14.17 10.76 -7.12
N ASP A 899 -13.41 10.46 -8.19
CA ASP A 899 -13.88 9.61 -9.29
C ASP A 899 -14.19 8.17 -8.87
N PHE A 900 -13.66 7.76 -7.71
CA PHE A 900 -13.84 6.44 -7.14
C PHE A 900 -14.99 6.43 -6.13
N ASN A 901 -15.56 7.59 -5.80
CA ASN A 901 -16.69 7.72 -4.90
C ASN A 901 -17.96 7.16 -5.56
N GLY A 902 -18.52 6.11 -4.97
CA GLY A 902 -19.73 5.43 -5.43
C GLY A 902 -19.51 4.38 -6.53
N THR A 903 -20.61 3.90 -7.13
CA THR A 903 -20.59 2.77 -8.09
C THR A 903 -20.25 3.18 -9.53
N SER A 904 -20.13 4.47 -9.81
CA SER A 904 -19.94 5.04 -11.15
C SER A 904 -18.49 4.94 -11.62
N LYS A 905 -18.24 4.82 -12.94
CA LYS A 905 -16.86 4.87 -13.48
C LYS A 905 -16.26 6.29 -13.33
N PRO A 906 -14.94 6.43 -13.10
CA PRO A 906 -14.25 7.71 -13.18
C PRO A 906 -14.63 8.55 -14.40
N ALA A 907 -14.67 9.87 -14.24
CA ALA A 907 -15.11 10.79 -15.29
C ALA A 907 -14.23 10.75 -16.54
N GLU A 908 -14.84 11.00 -17.71
CA GLU A 908 -14.24 10.83 -19.04
C GLU A 908 -12.98 11.71 -19.33
N GLY A 909 -12.62 12.65 -18.45
CA GLY A 909 -11.44 13.51 -18.60
C GLY A 909 -10.38 13.37 -17.51
N SER A 910 -10.57 12.47 -16.54
CA SER A 910 -9.76 12.49 -15.31
C SER A 910 -8.34 11.96 -15.50
N GLY A 911 -7.38 12.67 -14.92
CA GLY A 911 -5.94 12.36 -14.95
C GLY A 911 -5.28 12.46 -16.32
N THR A 912 -4.00 12.07 -16.36
CA THR A 912 -3.13 12.08 -17.53
C THR A 912 -2.76 10.64 -17.90
N PRO A 913 -2.95 10.20 -19.16
CA PRO A 913 -2.52 8.87 -19.58
C PRO A 913 -1.00 8.81 -19.82
N ILE A 914 -0.39 7.66 -19.54
CA ILE A 914 0.97 7.34 -19.95
C ILE A 914 0.92 6.82 -21.41
N ASP A 915 1.47 7.58 -22.37
CA ASP A 915 1.50 7.20 -23.79
C ASP A 915 2.92 6.83 -24.24
N LYS A 916 3.05 6.02 -25.30
CA LYS A 916 4.32 5.61 -25.93
C LYS A 916 5.20 6.79 -26.39
N ASN A 917 4.61 7.98 -26.53
CA ASN A 917 5.28 9.21 -26.94
C ASN A 917 5.93 9.99 -25.79
N ASN A 918 5.69 9.61 -24.53
CA ASN A 918 6.44 10.13 -23.39
C ASN A 918 7.94 9.87 -23.63
N GLY A 919 8.78 10.91 -23.63
CA GLY A 919 10.23 10.70 -23.68
C GLY A 919 10.64 9.74 -22.55
N ASN A 920 11.62 8.86 -22.78
CA ASN A 920 12.20 7.92 -21.80
C ASN A 920 11.67 6.48 -21.75
N TRP A 921 10.73 6.05 -22.62
CA TRP A 921 10.30 4.64 -22.66
C TRP A 921 11.44 3.63 -22.69
N SER A 922 12.41 3.83 -23.58
CA SER A 922 13.57 2.94 -23.67
C SER A 922 14.39 2.90 -22.38
N THR A 923 14.48 4.03 -21.67
CA THR A 923 15.26 4.18 -20.43
C THR A 923 14.52 3.53 -19.26
N ALA A 924 13.22 3.78 -19.11
CA ALA A 924 12.40 3.19 -18.06
C ALA A 924 12.34 1.67 -18.17
N ILE A 925 12.15 1.16 -19.39
CA ILE A 925 12.22 -0.27 -19.69
C ILE A 925 13.59 -0.84 -19.29
N GLN A 926 14.69 -0.17 -19.64
CA GLN A 926 16.04 -0.62 -19.27
C GLN A 926 16.23 -0.67 -17.76
N ARG A 927 15.73 0.34 -17.03
CA ARG A 927 15.80 0.39 -15.56
C ARG A 927 15.00 -0.74 -14.92
N LEU A 928 13.74 -0.94 -15.34
CA LEU A 928 12.90 -2.00 -14.80
C LEU A 928 13.47 -3.40 -15.04
N MET A 929 14.18 -3.60 -16.15
CA MET A 929 14.80 -4.89 -16.49
C MET A 929 16.24 -5.03 -15.97
N ALA A 930 16.81 -4.01 -15.33
CA ALA A 930 18.21 -4.00 -14.94
C ALA A 930 18.56 -5.12 -13.94
N ALA A 931 19.80 -5.60 -14.03
CA ALA A 931 20.36 -6.52 -13.05
C ALA A 931 20.51 -5.81 -11.69
N ASP A 932 20.17 -6.52 -10.61
CA ASP A 932 20.30 -6.05 -9.24
C ASP A 932 20.63 -7.25 -8.35
N SER A 933 21.56 -7.09 -7.39
CA SER A 933 21.94 -8.15 -6.46
C SER A 933 20.80 -8.59 -5.53
N LYS A 934 19.71 -7.83 -5.48
CA LYS A 934 18.51 -8.07 -4.68
C LYS A 934 17.40 -8.79 -5.46
N ARG A 935 17.62 -9.08 -6.74
CA ARG A 935 16.74 -9.96 -7.52
C ARG A 935 17.20 -11.43 -7.39
N PRO A 936 16.31 -12.42 -7.49
CA PRO A 936 14.86 -12.27 -7.69
C PRO A 936 14.19 -11.71 -6.43
N PHE A 937 13.12 -10.92 -6.62
CA PHE A 937 12.27 -10.51 -5.52
C PHE A 937 11.52 -11.72 -4.98
N LYS A 938 11.12 -11.69 -3.71
CA LYS A 938 10.30 -12.74 -3.08
C LYS A 938 8.87 -12.27 -2.77
N SER A 939 8.62 -10.96 -2.77
CA SER A 939 7.33 -10.37 -2.45
C SER A 939 7.09 -9.06 -3.22
N ARG A 940 5.83 -8.59 -3.29
CA ARG A 940 5.49 -7.34 -3.97
C ARG A 940 6.11 -6.15 -3.25
N ALA A 941 6.14 -6.19 -1.91
CA ALA A 941 6.69 -5.10 -1.13
C ALA A 941 8.21 -4.93 -1.38
N GLN A 942 8.95 -6.02 -1.59
CA GLN A 942 10.36 -5.94 -2.01
C GLN A 942 10.56 -5.27 -3.37
N PHE A 943 9.60 -5.44 -4.29
CA PHE A 943 9.61 -4.78 -5.59
C PHE A 943 9.23 -3.29 -5.48
N ILE A 944 8.27 -2.93 -4.61
CA ILE A 944 7.90 -1.52 -4.37
C ILE A 944 9.11 -0.74 -3.84
N ASP A 945 9.85 -1.32 -2.89
CA ASP A 945 11.04 -0.68 -2.29
C ASP A 945 12.28 -0.73 -3.21
N TRP A 946 12.15 -1.23 -4.43
CA TRP A 946 13.22 -1.23 -5.40
C TRP A 946 13.25 0.09 -6.19
N GLU A 947 14.44 0.67 -6.25
CA GLU A 947 14.72 1.95 -6.87
C GLU A 947 16.02 1.85 -7.69
N SER A 948 16.05 2.51 -8.85
CA SER A 948 17.20 2.61 -9.72
C SER A 948 17.46 4.07 -10.10
N SER A 949 18.49 4.68 -9.51
CA SER A 949 18.89 6.08 -9.78
C SER A 949 17.79 7.12 -9.54
N GLY A 950 17.02 7.01 -8.44
CA GLY A 950 15.91 7.91 -8.15
C GLY A 950 14.56 7.48 -8.72
N ASP A 951 14.55 6.44 -9.57
CA ASP A 951 13.34 5.98 -10.25
C ASP A 951 12.84 4.65 -9.68
N HIS A 952 11.54 4.60 -9.40
CA HIS A 952 10.84 3.51 -8.70
C HIS A 952 9.48 3.26 -9.35
N LEU A 953 8.67 2.35 -8.79
CA LEU A 953 7.35 2.06 -9.34
C LEU A 953 6.43 3.30 -9.37
N GLY A 954 6.53 4.18 -8.37
CA GLY A 954 5.69 5.37 -8.23
C GLY A 954 5.86 6.43 -9.32
N ASN A 955 6.97 6.42 -10.08
CA ASN A 955 7.15 7.27 -11.25
C ASN A 955 7.25 6.46 -12.56
N ALA A 956 6.79 5.20 -12.51
CA ALA A 956 6.88 4.22 -13.57
C ALA A 956 8.32 4.10 -14.14
N PHE A 957 9.30 4.01 -13.23
CA PHE A 957 10.73 3.89 -13.52
C PHE A 957 11.29 5.03 -14.41
N GLY A 958 10.75 6.23 -14.25
CA GLY A 958 11.15 7.45 -14.97
C GLY A 958 10.44 7.65 -16.32
N LEU A 959 9.33 6.94 -16.58
CA LEU A 959 8.41 7.32 -17.67
C LEU A 959 7.73 8.66 -17.40
N ILE A 960 7.53 8.97 -16.12
CA ILE A 960 6.92 10.21 -15.65
C ILE A 960 7.97 10.98 -14.86
N ASP A 961 8.23 12.22 -15.29
CA ASP A 961 9.07 13.13 -14.54
C ASP A 961 8.40 13.44 -13.20
N ASN A 962 9.16 13.44 -12.11
CA ASN A 962 8.62 13.72 -10.78
C ASN A 962 7.92 15.10 -10.71
N THR A 963 8.30 16.07 -11.55
CA THR A 963 7.61 17.36 -11.66
C THR A 963 6.20 17.29 -12.26
N ALA A 964 5.86 16.20 -12.95
CA ALA A 964 4.53 15.96 -13.50
C ALA A 964 3.61 15.19 -12.52
N LEU A 965 4.18 14.61 -11.46
CA LEU A 965 3.46 13.96 -10.36
C LEU A 965 3.11 15.04 -9.35
N LYS A 966 1.85 15.46 -9.30
CA LYS A 966 1.45 16.68 -8.59
C LYS A 966 1.43 16.55 -7.08
N THR A 967 1.21 15.33 -6.59
CA THR A 967 1.06 14.95 -5.18
C THR A 967 1.54 13.52 -4.97
N ASP A 968 1.71 13.10 -3.73
CA ASP A 968 2.04 11.71 -3.39
C ASP A 968 0.96 10.73 -3.86
N ALA A 969 -0.32 11.11 -3.73
CA ALA A 969 -1.44 10.34 -4.27
C ALA A 969 -1.26 9.98 -5.75
N SER A 970 -0.57 10.83 -6.53
CA SER A 970 -0.31 10.58 -7.95
C SER A 970 0.72 9.47 -8.19
N GLN A 971 1.69 9.31 -7.29
CA GLN A 971 2.66 8.21 -7.32
C GLN A 971 2.02 6.91 -6.83
N GLU A 972 1.24 7.01 -5.75
CA GLU A 972 0.52 5.89 -5.16
C GLU A 972 -0.56 5.34 -6.09
N GLU A 973 -1.14 6.19 -6.94
CA GLU A 973 -2.02 5.79 -8.04
C GLU A 973 -1.36 4.80 -8.99
N ILE A 974 -0.13 5.09 -9.41
CA ILE A 974 0.64 4.22 -10.30
C ILE A 974 0.94 2.91 -9.59
N ILE A 975 1.32 2.96 -8.30
CA ILE A 975 1.62 1.77 -7.49
C ILE A 975 0.35 0.91 -7.33
N GLY A 976 -0.73 1.45 -6.80
CA GLY A 976 -1.95 0.71 -6.47
C GLY A 976 -2.65 0.12 -7.70
N LYS A 977 -2.64 0.82 -8.85
CA LYS A 977 -3.20 0.30 -10.11
C LYS A 977 -2.34 -0.74 -10.81
N THR A 978 -1.09 -0.90 -10.37
CA THR A 978 -0.15 -1.84 -10.97
C THR A 978 0.07 -3.06 -10.08
N ILE A 979 0.25 -2.85 -8.78
CA ILE A 979 0.79 -3.87 -7.86
C ILE A 979 -0.09 -5.11 -7.70
N ASN A 980 -1.42 -4.96 -7.74
CA ASN A 980 -2.34 -6.08 -7.64
C ASN A 980 -2.26 -7.02 -8.87
N LEU A 981 -1.82 -6.49 -10.02
CA LEU A 981 -1.62 -7.23 -11.28
C LEU A 981 -0.28 -7.99 -11.32
N LEU A 982 0.59 -7.71 -10.36
CA LEU A 982 1.95 -8.25 -10.31
C LEU A 982 2.07 -9.38 -9.30
N THR A 983 2.99 -10.29 -9.60
CA THR A 983 3.56 -11.24 -8.64
C THR A 983 5.07 -11.13 -8.67
N ALA A 984 5.69 -11.49 -7.56
CA ALA A 984 7.14 -11.51 -7.40
C ALA A 984 7.60 -12.84 -6.79
N SER A 985 6.74 -13.85 -6.68
CA SER A 985 7.03 -15.03 -5.85
C SER A 985 7.64 -16.19 -6.64
N ASN A 986 8.62 -16.86 -6.01
CA ASN A 986 9.07 -18.23 -6.29
C ASN A 986 8.18 -19.32 -5.66
N GLY A 987 6.92 -18.97 -5.34
CA GLY A 987 6.13 -19.72 -4.36
C GLY A 987 4.74 -20.19 -4.79
N ALA A 988 4.14 -19.61 -5.84
CA ALA A 988 2.96 -20.23 -6.42
C ALA A 988 3.35 -21.59 -7.03
N LEU A 989 2.50 -22.62 -6.88
CA LEU A 989 2.71 -23.90 -7.57
C LEU A 989 2.79 -23.59 -9.07
N PRO A 990 3.94 -23.79 -9.74
CA PRO A 990 4.06 -23.47 -11.15
C PRO A 990 2.97 -24.18 -11.96
N ASN A 991 2.29 -23.41 -12.80
CA ASN A 991 1.33 -23.95 -13.76
C ASN A 991 2.02 -24.78 -14.85
N VAL A 992 3.34 -24.62 -15.01
CA VAL A 992 4.13 -25.34 -16.00
C VAL A 992 5.36 -25.95 -15.34
N VAL A 993 5.48 -27.26 -15.46
CA VAL A 993 6.57 -28.05 -14.91
C VAL A 993 7.35 -28.69 -16.03
N GLN A 994 8.67 -28.54 -16.03
CA GLN A 994 9.54 -29.26 -16.96
C GLN A 994 10.15 -30.48 -16.29
N VAL A 995 10.22 -31.59 -17.02
CA VAL A 995 10.78 -32.84 -16.55
C VAL A 995 11.83 -33.31 -17.54
N LEU A 996 13.05 -33.47 -17.04
CA LEU A 996 14.13 -34.08 -17.79
C LEU A 996 14.14 -35.57 -17.56
N ILE A 997 14.12 -36.35 -18.64
CA ILE A 997 14.03 -37.80 -18.59
C ILE A 997 15.16 -38.39 -19.43
N VAL A 998 15.85 -39.38 -18.86
CA VAL A 998 16.76 -40.25 -19.59
C VAL A 998 16.32 -41.70 -19.43
N ALA A 999 16.26 -42.42 -20.54
CA ALA A 999 15.91 -43.82 -20.56
C ALA A 999 16.92 -44.62 -21.39
N GLN A 1000 17.24 -45.82 -20.94
CA GLN A 1000 18.14 -46.72 -21.63
C GLN A 1000 17.55 -48.12 -21.72
N THR A 1001 17.76 -48.78 -22.85
CA THR A 1001 17.38 -50.19 -23.03
C THR A 1001 18.55 -51.08 -22.66
N ILE A 1002 18.26 -52.09 -21.85
CA ILE A 1002 19.27 -52.99 -21.32
C ILE A 1002 18.99 -54.36 -21.89
N ARG A 1003 20.04 -54.98 -22.42
CA ARG A 1003 20.06 -56.39 -22.67
C ARG A 1003 20.79 -57.05 -21.50
N ASP A 1004 19.97 -57.58 -20.60
CA ASP A 1004 20.36 -58.39 -19.47
C ASP A 1004 20.99 -59.72 -19.95
N ILE A 1005 22.20 -60.01 -19.48
CA ILE A 1005 23.01 -61.12 -19.93
C ILE A 1005 23.25 -62.10 -18.77
N GLU A 1006 22.74 -63.32 -18.91
CA GLU A 1006 23.03 -64.41 -17.98
C GLU A 1006 24.26 -65.21 -18.43
N GLY A 1007 25.13 -65.57 -17.50
CA GLY A 1007 26.16 -66.56 -17.78
C GLY A 1007 27.25 -66.69 -16.71
N PRO A 1008 27.74 -67.92 -16.45
CA PRO A 1008 28.86 -68.12 -15.55
C PRO A 1008 30.18 -67.68 -16.19
N ASN A 1009 31.04 -67.01 -15.42
CA ASN A 1009 32.43 -66.66 -15.80
C ASN A 1009 32.57 -65.86 -17.10
N LEU A 1010 31.66 -64.91 -17.35
CA LEU A 1010 31.78 -64.00 -18.46
C LEU A 1010 32.99 -63.09 -18.26
N VAL A 1011 33.67 -62.77 -19.37
CA VAL A 1011 34.85 -61.89 -19.39
C VAL A 1011 34.64 -60.85 -20.48
N LYS A 1012 34.77 -59.58 -20.12
CA LYS A 1012 34.79 -58.45 -21.08
C LYS A 1012 36.16 -57.81 -21.08
N LEU A 1013 36.43 -57.00 -22.11
CA LEU A 1013 37.66 -56.24 -22.19
C LEU A 1013 37.50 -54.92 -21.41
N ARG A 1014 38.51 -54.62 -20.60
CA ARG A 1014 38.71 -53.34 -19.93
C ARG A 1014 39.12 -52.25 -20.92
N HIS A 1015 39.15 -51.01 -20.45
CA HIS A 1015 39.57 -49.87 -21.27
C HIS A 1015 41.02 -49.99 -21.78
N ASP A 1016 41.90 -50.64 -21.01
CA ASP A 1016 43.29 -50.94 -21.40
C ASP A 1016 43.45 -52.14 -22.35
N GLY A 1017 42.34 -52.70 -22.84
CA GLY A 1017 42.31 -53.84 -23.75
C GLY A 1017 42.61 -55.19 -23.09
N LYS A 1018 42.76 -55.25 -21.75
CA LYS A 1018 42.95 -56.50 -21.00
C LYS A 1018 41.62 -57.09 -20.54
N PRO A 1019 41.52 -58.42 -20.37
CA PRO A 1019 40.30 -59.05 -19.84
C PRO A 1019 40.02 -58.64 -18.39
N THR A 1020 38.74 -58.50 -18.04
CA THR A 1020 38.27 -58.39 -16.65
C THR A 1020 38.44 -59.71 -15.92
N ASN A 1021 38.33 -59.67 -14.59
CA ASN A 1021 38.08 -60.90 -13.83
C ASN A 1021 36.75 -61.52 -14.29
N PRO A 1022 36.66 -62.86 -14.37
CA PRO A 1022 35.40 -63.52 -14.71
C PRO A 1022 34.30 -63.15 -13.71
N LEU A 1023 33.16 -62.69 -14.22
CA LEU A 1023 31.97 -62.41 -13.43
C LEU A 1023 30.88 -63.46 -13.75
N THR A 1024 30.17 -63.91 -12.73
CA THR A 1024 28.94 -64.69 -12.95
C THR A 1024 27.79 -63.71 -13.01
N CYS A 1025 27.22 -63.54 -14.20
CA CYS A 1025 26.11 -62.64 -14.45
C CYS A 1025 24.77 -63.36 -14.28
N GLN A 1026 23.79 -62.67 -13.74
CA GLN A 1026 22.48 -63.21 -13.35
C GLN A 1026 21.36 -62.34 -13.90
N LEU A 1027 20.30 -62.98 -14.42
CA LEU A 1027 19.10 -62.25 -14.82
C LEU A 1027 18.54 -61.46 -13.63
N GLY A 1028 18.09 -60.24 -13.91
CA GLY A 1028 17.49 -59.36 -12.90
C GLY A 1028 18.48 -58.60 -12.04
N THR A 1029 19.79 -58.76 -12.29
CA THR A 1029 20.85 -57.99 -11.63
C THR A 1029 21.60 -57.19 -12.68
N PHE A 1030 21.77 -55.88 -12.47
CA PHE A 1030 22.52 -55.06 -13.41
C PHE A 1030 24.02 -55.28 -13.21
N ASP A 1031 24.62 -56.11 -14.07
CA ASP A 1031 25.96 -56.65 -13.88
C ASP A 1031 27.06 -55.74 -14.46
N LEU A 1032 28.01 -55.34 -13.61
CA LEU A 1032 29.14 -54.48 -13.96
C LEU A 1032 30.34 -54.68 -13.03
N VAL A 1033 31.51 -54.23 -13.49
CA VAL A 1033 32.75 -54.22 -12.69
C VAL A 1033 33.48 -52.88 -12.83
N LYS A 1034 33.97 -52.32 -11.72
CA LYS A 1034 34.83 -51.10 -11.72
C LYS A 1034 36.16 -51.40 -12.42
N ASP A 1035 36.50 -50.63 -13.45
CA ASP A 1035 37.81 -50.71 -14.12
C ASP A 1035 38.85 -49.89 -13.34
N ALA A 1036 39.61 -50.56 -12.48
CA ALA A 1036 40.68 -49.96 -11.69
C ALA A 1036 41.92 -49.53 -12.52
N SER A 1037 41.94 -49.74 -13.84
CA SER A 1037 43.12 -49.51 -14.69
C SER A 1037 43.22 -48.13 -15.35
N SER A 1038 42.21 -47.27 -15.16
CA SER A 1038 42.17 -45.94 -15.79
C SER A 1038 42.73 -44.84 -14.86
N ASN A 1039 43.54 -43.91 -15.39
CA ASN A 1039 43.97 -42.69 -14.69
C ASN A 1039 42.89 -41.59 -14.69
N ILE A 1040 41.62 -41.98 -14.78
CA ILE A 1040 40.49 -41.07 -14.91
C ILE A 1040 39.95 -40.78 -13.48
N PRO A 1041 39.57 -39.53 -13.15
CA PRO A 1041 39.03 -39.18 -11.84
C PRO A 1041 37.92 -40.14 -11.38
N GLU A 1042 37.81 -40.38 -10.07
CA GLU A 1042 36.93 -41.39 -9.49
C GLU A 1042 35.45 -41.22 -9.89
N SER A 1043 35.02 -39.98 -10.14
CA SER A 1043 33.68 -39.61 -10.66
C SER A 1043 33.38 -40.07 -12.10
N ILE A 1044 34.36 -40.64 -12.80
CA ILE A 1044 34.27 -41.12 -14.19
C ILE A 1044 34.94 -42.50 -14.33
N ALA A 1045 35.10 -43.25 -13.23
CA ALA A 1045 35.74 -44.56 -13.27
C ALA A 1045 35.04 -45.42 -14.34
N PRO A 1046 35.74 -45.90 -15.40
CA PRO A 1046 35.10 -46.67 -16.44
C PRO A 1046 34.57 -47.95 -15.81
N TYR A 1047 33.28 -48.20 -15.95
CA TYR A 1047 32.69 -49.48 -15.60
C TYR A 1047 32.69 -50.35 -16.84
N VAL A 1048 33.08 -51.61 -16.66
CA VAL A 1048 32.85 -52.63 -17.67
C VAL A 1048 31.48 -53.22 -17.41
N TYR A 1049 30.48 -52.74 -18.15
CA TYR A 1049 29.12 -53.25 -18.10
C TYR A 1049 29.06 -54.63 -18.74
N PHE A 1050 28.65 -55.64 -17.99
CA PHE A 1050 28.39 -56.98 -18.51
C PHE A 1050 27.05 -57.05 -19.22
N ASP A 1051 26.05 -56.35 -18.70
CA ASP A 1051 24.84 -56.06 -19.45
C ASP A 1051 25.10 -55.04 -20.56
N GLU A 1052 24.44 -55.21 -21.69
CA GLU A 1052 24.60 -54.32 -22.84
C GLU A 1052 23.56 -53.20 -22.81
N ILE A 1053 24.02 -51.94 -22.71
CA ILE A 1053 23.18 -50.79 -23.01
C ILE A 1053 23.03 -50.72 -24.53
N THR A 1054 21.82 -50.96 -25.01
CA THR A 1054 21.53 -51.18 -26.44
C THR A 1054 20.86 -49.99 -27.14
N GLY A 1055 20.41 -49.01 -26.36
CA GLY A 1055 19.75 -47.79 -26.82
C GLY A 1055 19.63 -46.78 -25.67
N GLU A 1056 19.66 -45.49 -26.01
CA GLU A 1056 19.47 -44.37 -25.09
C GLU A 1056 18.49 -43.38 -25.73
N CYS A 1057 17.62 -42.80 -24.93
CA CYS A 1057 16.74 -41.70 -25.32
C CYS A 1057 16.71 -40.68 -24.20
N LYS A 1058 16.83 -39.40 -24.58
CA LYS A 1058 16.76 -38.29 -23.65
C LYS A 1058 15.69 -37.32 -24.12
N ILE A 1059 14.75 -37.01 -23.24
CA ILE A 1059 13.66 -36.10 -23.54
C ILE A 1059 13.53 -35.02 -22.47
N LEU A 1060 13.21 -33.81 -22.91
CA LEU A 1060 12.71 -32.73 -22.08
C LEU A 1060 11.20 -32.63 -22.30
N VAL A 1061 10.43 -32.71 -21.22
CA VAL A 1061 8.97 -32.74 -21.27
C VAL A 1061 8.43 -31.55 -20.53
N THR A 1062 7.62 -30.75 -21.20
CA THR A 1062 6.87 -29.66 -20.57
C THR A 1062 5.48 -30.18 -20.25
N LEU A 1063 5.10 -30.10 -18.99
CA LEU A 1063 3.79 -30.47 -18.46
C LEU A 1063 3.06 -29.23 -18.00
N ASP A 1064 1.84 -29.04 -18.48
CA ASP A 1064 0.93 -28.02 -17.98
C ASP A 1064 0.06 -28.64 -16.89
N ARG A 1065 -0.10 -27.92 -15.80
CA ARG A 1065 -0.90 -28.32 -14.65
C ARG A 1065 -2.24 -27.60 -14.72
N ASP A 1066 -3.35 -28.34 -14.70
CA ASP A 1066 -4.66 -27.75 -14.40
C ASP A 1066 -4.62 -27.34 -12.91
N PRO A 1067 -4.67 -26.04 -12.62
CA PRO A 1067 -4.44 -25.52 -11.28
C PRO A 1067 -5.63 -25.76 -10.35
N VAL A 1068 -6.82 -26.09 -10.89
CA VAL A 1068 -8.06 -26.29 -10.13
C VAL A 1068 -8.21 -27.72 -9.65
N ASN A 1069 -7.81 -28.70 -10.45
CA ASN A 1069 -7.96 -30.13 -10.11
C ASN A 1069 -6.62 -30.89 -10.02
N GLY A 1070 -5.49 -30.24 -10.32
CA GLY A 1070 -4.16 -30.84 -10.26
C GLY A 1070 -3.83 -31.81 -11.39
N GLN A 1071 -4.66 -31.89 -12.43
CA GLN A 1071 -4.39 -32.77 -13.57
C GLN A 1071 -3.20 -32.27 -14.38
N MET A 1072 -2.31 -33.17 -14.75
CA MET A 1072 -1.15 -32.84 -15.57
C MET A 1072 -1.43 -33.19 -17.03
N MET A 1073 -1.17 -32.26 -17.93
CA MET A 1073 -1.27 -32.40 -19.38
C MET A 1073 0.12 -32.30 -20.00
N VAL A 1074 0.46 -33.23 -20.89
CA VAL A 1074 1.73 -33.17 -21.63
C VAL A 1074 1.61 -32.11 -22.72
N ARG A 1075 2.38 -31.03 -22.60
CA ARG A 1075 2.35 -29.92 -23.56
C ARG A 1075 3.31 -30.13 -24.71
N LYS A 1076 4.57 -30.42 -24.38
CA LYS A 1076 5.68 -30.53 -25.34
C LYS A 1076 6.60 -31.67 -24.95
N ILE A 1077 7.04 -32.45 -25.93
CA ILE A 1077 8.10 -33.45 -25.77
C ILE A 1077 9.21 -33.08 -26.75
N GLU A 1078 10.37 -32.73 -26.22
CA GLU A 1078 11.56 -32.42 -27.00
C GLU A 1078 12.57 -33.55 -26.86
N TYR A 1079 12.97 -34.10 -28.00
CA TYR A 1079 14.05 -35.10 -28.05
C TYR A 1079 15.38 -34.35 -28.11
N ILE A 1080 16.21 -34.56 -27.10
CA ILE A 1080 17.47 -33.82 -26.88
C ILE A 1080 18.70 -34.75 -26.93
N ASP A 1081 18.48 -35.98 -27.42
CA ASP A 1081 19.47 -37.02 -27.70
C ASP A 1081 20.27 -36.84 -29.00
#